data_AF-A0AAV1YSH4-F1
#
_entry.id   AF-A0AAV1YSH4-F1
#
_cell.length_a   1.000
_cell.length_b   1.000
_cell.length_c   1.000
_cell.angle_alpha   90.00
_cell.angle_beta   90.00
_cell.angle_gamma   90.00
#
_symmetry.space_group_name_H-M   'P 1'
#
loop_
_entity.id
_entity.type
_entity.pdbx_description
1 polymer ?
#
loop_
_entity_poly.entity_id
_entity_poly.type
_entity_poly.pdbx_seq_one_letter_code
_entity_poly.pdbx_strand_id
1 'polypeptide(L)'
;MNSLSLSELGNLSRLGDDFSFQTSTPVAKKKLKRSEQSILNSCNITSEFINEGFFDDCFPEDIPVENKPKSLKQLSPQNLNHSDQIFPEDDIGDAGLPNDRNGSDDEDPLECHSQTVKTQHSKILTQYKTKQDSLLLSPFPLPKSPYLSPSSSNSYSNDIIQKLKHNVSSSPKVLHSHQVKKTSLLFALDEAQKLHEQLSQTSIGPFFGLPSKMSDLLRSHKGIDELYSWQKECLMLPAVKQKRNLIYSLPTSGGKTLVAEILIIRELLCYFKDAILVLPYISLVQEKVRGLAPFAVDLDFVIEECAGIKGTIPPRKRRKRHVLYVCTIEKAHSLINSMIEAKRMDEIGLIVVDELHMIGEQGGRGAVLESLLSKVKFVSQRTQIIGMSATLSNMSDLQEFLNADIYEKDFRPIELKEYVKVGKELYELVDKNSEDWHLVRNLDFSYSKEMLCRDPDMITGLILEVIPQNSCLIFCPTKKHCENVAKMICQFLPDFVADHRKEEKGLLIKTLREEGNGNVCEILVQSFKYGVAYHHSGLTMDERKLIEEAYQNGILCCLTCTSTLAAGVNLPAKRVILRAPYIGMEFITLSRYKQMIGRAGRAGIDDSGESILIIKPTDRFNVGKLLTSEMDSCQSNFITEPERLHTLILSLVGLEIASTISEVHSFMEHTLAAVQNQKIGTSSSSLIEDTIRNLCKHSLLKYDSADPNFFSITNLGKAAFRGGVDIPTVEEFLKRLSQGLNGLVLHSYLHLIYLVTPAEFSVSIPFSPDIFYQVYTSLDSYDIAVAEQIGVSERMVMLMASGRSFGKNQIILHHFYISLILYDLWNQNSVWYVAQKYQVHRGVIQNLLNSTSALASTLSNFCQELKEFWAYQQLLPDFVKQLSYCVTMELIPLMELPAVKRGRAKQLYIAGFKTLSDIAKSSPRELAEKVIHLPYKTANQIVSAAKMIIMEKAEALHEEAELLMEEFDKNFSMLNGTFNVSVHS
;
A
#
# COMPACT_ATOMS: atom_id res chain seq x y z
N MET A 1 -28.22 19.84 33.77
CA MET A 1 -28.79 19.79 35.13
C MET A 1 -29.88 18.73 35.13
N ASN A 2 -29.70 17.72 36.00
CA ASN A 2 -30.65 16.74 36.55
C ASN A 2 -31.48 15.86 35.59
N SER A 3 -31.70 14.57 35.77
CA SER A 3 -31.14 13.44 36.56
C SER A 3 -32.22 12.36 36.44
N LEU A 4 -31.97 11.19 35.85
CA LEU A 4 -32.87 10.04 36.01
C LEU A 4 -32.06 8.75 36.10
N SER A 5 -32.25 8.08 37.24
CA SER A 5 -31.57 6.91 37.77
C SER A 5 -32.25 5.61 37.37
N LEU A 6 -31.42 4.58 37.24
CA LEU A 6 -31.73 3.16 37.10
C LEU A 6 -32.13 2.51 38.44
N SER A 7 -33.27 1.84 38.44
CA SER A 7 -33.64 0.67 39.28
C SER A 7 -35.07 0.30 38.83
N GLU A 8 -35.43 -0.91 38.40
CA GLU A 8 -35.33 -2.19 39.08
C GLU A 8 -35.45 -3.36 38.07
N LEU A 9 -34.71 -4.43 38.34
CA LEU A 9 -34.85 -5.77 37.75
C LEU A 9 -35.90 -6.57 38.53
N GLY A 10 -36.73 -7.38 37.86
CA GLY A 10 -37.37 -8.52 38.52
C GLY A 10 -38.59 -9.14 37.87
N ASN A 11 -38.40 -10.36 37.38
CA ASN A 11 -39.36 -11.48 37.32
C ASN A 11 -40.33 -11.60 36.13
N LEU A 12 -39.91 -12.47 35.20
CA LEU A 12 -40.77 -13.31 34.35
C LEU A 12 -40.92 -14.70 35.02
N SER A 13 -42.16 -15.20 35.14
CA SER A 13 -42.51 -16.55 34.67
C SER A 13 -44.02 -16.83 34.76
N ARG A 14 -44.52 -17.51 33.72
CA ARG A 14 -45.53 -18.59 33.67
C ARG A 14 -46.90 -18.36 33.00
N LEU A 15 -47.22 -19.40 32.20
CA LEU A 15 -48.49 -19.93 31.66
C LEU A 15 -48.95 -19.29 30.34
N GLY A 16 -49.11 -19.99 29.21
CA GLY A 16 -49.41 -21.42 28.95
C GLY A 16 -50.77 -21.49 28.25
N ASP A 17 -50.76 -21.49 26.90
CA ASP A 17 -51.29 -22.52 25.98
C ASP A 17 -52.81 -22.73 25.96
N ASP A 18 -53.42 -22.78 24.75
CA ASP A 18 -54.61 -23.59 24.47
C ASP A 18 -54.87 -23.84 22.96
N PHE A 19 -54.89 -25.15 22.63
CA PHE A 19 -55.70 -25.94 21.65
C PHE A 19 -55.71 -25.61 20.12
N SER A 20 -55.21 -26.47 19.21
CA SER A 20 -55.63 -27.83 18.72
C SER A 20 -56.44 -27.75 17.39
N PHE A 21 -56.48 -28.70 16.44
CA PHE A 21 -56.32 -30.16 16.43
C PHE A 21 -56.25 -30.71 14.96
N GLN A 22 -55.68 -31.92 14.82
CA GLN A 22 -56.03 -33.04 13.90
C GLN A 22 -55.71 -32.92 12.39
N THR A 23 -55.20 -33.90 11.64
CA THR A 23 -54.69 -35.30 11.81
C THR A 23 -54.16 -35.69 10.40
N SER A 24 -53.01 -36.34 10.21
CA SER A 24 -52.86 -37.80 10.25
C SER A 24 -51.41 -38.20 9.88
N THR A 25 -50.85 -39.08 10.70
CA THR A 25 -49.55 -39.81 10.62
C THR A 25 -49.73 -41.16 9.88
N PRO A 26 -48.74 -42.11 9.76
CA PRO A 26 -47.31 -42.15 10.18
C PRO A 26 -46.37 -42.64 9.02
N VAL A 27 -45.03 -42.60 9.03
CA VAL A 27 -44.03 -43.38 9.81
C VAL A 27 -42.67 -42.71 9.50
N ALA A 28 -42.06 -41.95 10.41
CA ALA A 28 -41.13 -42.34 11.47
C ALA A 28 -39.71 -42.72 10.97
N LYS A 29 -38.73 -41.81 11.06
CA LYS A 29 -37.87 -41.51 12.25
C LYS A 29 -36.66 -42.46 12.30
N LYS A 30 -35.39 -42.01 12.29
CA LYS A 30 -34.61 -41.32 13.35
C LYS A 30 -33.14 -41.31 12.82
N LYS A 31 -32.23 -40.36 13.05
CA LYS A 31 -31.97 -39.38 14.10
C LYS A 31 -31.14 -38.23 13.48
N LEU A 32 -31.65 -37.02 13.56
CA LEU A 32 -30.92 -35.75 13.44
C LEU A 32 -31.44 -34.86 14.58
N LYS A 33 -30.59 -33.97 15.07
CA LYS A 33 -30.73 -33.07 16.25
C LYS A 33 -30.12 -33.58 17.56
N ARG A 34 -28.83 -33.29 17.71
CA ARG A 34 -28.23 -32.68 18.91
C ARG A 34 -27.04 -31.84 18.46
N SER A 35 -27.22 -30.52 18.38
CA SER A 35 -26.19 -29.48 18.63
C SER A 35 -26.63 -28.10 18.11
N GLU A 36 -27.68 -27.55 18.72
CA GLU A 36 -27.86 -26.09 18.80
C GLU A 36 -27.83 -25.74 20.30
N GLN A 37 -26.60 -25.71 20.85
CA GLN A 37 -26.22 -25.13 22.13
C GLN A 37 -24.74 -25.45 22.39
N SER A 38 -23.84 -24.63 21.84
CA SER A 38 -22.45 -24.42 22.29
C SER A 38 -21.70 -23.50 21.32
N ILE A 39 -22.24 -22.31 21.05
CA ILE A 39 -21.47 -21.23 20.39
C ILE A 39 -21.77 -19.94 21.15
N LEU A 40 -21.22 -19.86 22.36
CA LEU A 40 -21.06 -18.65 23.19
C LEU A 40 -20.36 -19.12 24.48
N ASN A 41 -19.06 -19.37 24.38
CA ASN A 41 -18.05 -19.30 25.46
C ASN A 41 -16.74 -19.96 24.99
N SER A 42 -15.92 -19.21 24.25
CA SER A 42 -14.48 -19.47 24.14
C SER A 42 -13.76 -18.23 23.62
N CYS A 43 -13.79 -17.16 24.41
CA CYS A 43 -12.80 -16.08 24.36
C CYS A 43 -12.29 -15.87 25.79
N ASN A 44 -11.37 -16.72 26.20
CA ASN A 44 -10.45 -16.50 27.31
C ASN A 44 -9.10 -17.04 26.86
N ILE A 45 -8.32 -16.21 26.19
CA ILE A 45 -6.90 -16.46 25.96
C ILE A 45 -6.17 -15.74 27.10
N THR A 46 -5.69 -16.53 28.07
CA THR A 46 -4.62 -16.12 28.97
C THR A 46 -3.28 -16.46 28.34
N SER A 47 -2.36 -15.52 28.49
CA SER A 47 -0.94 -15.58 28.14
C SER A 47 -0.20 -16.71 28.85
N GLU A 48 0.58 -17.49 28.11
CA GLU A 48 1.88 -18.01 28.55
C GLU A 48 2.73 -18.39 27.33
N PHE A 49 3.94 -17.82 27.27
CA PHE A 49 4.96 -18.07 26.27
C PHE A 49 5.92 -19.17 26.77
N ILE A 50 6.57 -19.83 25.79
CA ILE A 50 8.01 -20.21 25.69
C ILE A 50 8.22 -21.70 25.31
N ASN A 51 8.98 -21.84 24.20
CA ASN A 51 9.86 -22.92 23.74
C ASN A 51 9.56 -24.38 24.09
N GLU A 52 9.42 -25.20 23.04
CA GLU A 52 10.21 -26.41 22.73
C GLU A 52 9.78 -26.84 21.31
N GLY A 53 10.65 -27.11 20.34
CA GLY A 53 11.74 -28.08 20.41
C GLY A 53 11.24 -29.45 19.94
N PHE A 54 10.75 -29.57 18.70
CA PHE A 54 10.39 -30.89 18.14
C PHE A 54 11.43 -31.32 17.09
N PHE A 55 12.45 -32.00 17.60
CA PHE A 55 13.14 -33.09 16.92
C PHE A 55 12.76 -34.39 17.65
N ASP A 56 12.81 -35.49 16.91
CA ASP A 56 12.62 -36.90 17.30
C ASP A 56 11.20 -37.46 17.21
N ASP A 57 10.99 -38.24 16.14
CA ASP A 57 10.39 -39.57 16.24
C ASP A 57 10.74 -40.36 14.96
N CYS A 58 11.71 -41.27 15.07
CA CYS A 58 11.98 -42.37 14.14
C CYS A 58 12.86 -43.41 14.84
N PHE A 59 12.32 -44.59 15.20
CA PHE A 59 12.87 -45.91 14.84
C PHE A 59 11.81 -47.01 15.05
N PRO A 60 11.80 -48.09 14.22
CA PRO A 60 10.75 -49.10 14.20
C PRO A 60 11.15 -50.45 14.86
N GLU A 61 10.10 -51.22 15.17
CA GLU A 61 9.94 -52.70 15.14
C GLU A 61 10.80 -53.66 16.00
N ASP A 62 10.11 -54.25 16.99
CA ASP A 62 9.87 -55.69 17.20
C ASP A 62 10.90 -56.71 17.80
N ILE A 63 10.27 -57.61 18.59
CA ILE A 63 10.60 -58.96 19.12
C ILE A 63 11.48 -59.11 20.42
N PRO A 64 11.31 -60.18 21.27
CA PRO A 64 10.36 -60.18 22.40
C PRO A 64 10.88 -60.84 23.73
N VAL A 65 9.97 -60.92 24.73
CA VAL A 65 9.80 -61.99 25.76
C VAL A 65 10.59 -61.93 27.10
N GLU A 66 9.77 -61.84 28.17
CA GLU A 66 9.92 -62.37 29.56
C GLU A 66 11.04 -61.82 30.46
N ASN A 67 10.84 -61.43 31.73
CA ASN A 67 9.88 -61.87 32.74
C ASN A 67 9.65 -60.77 33.82
N LYS A 68 8.40 -60.75 34.29
CA LYS A 68 7.81 -60.09 35.48
C LYS A 68 8.55 -60.38 36.82
N PRO A 69 8.10 -59.86 37.99
CA PRO A 69 7.38 -58.61 38.29
C PRO A 69 7.77 -57.89 39.63
N LYS A 70 7.10 -56.74 39.89
CA LYS A 70 6.61 -56.21 41.19
C LYS A 70 7.70 -55.70 42.17
N SER A 71 7.59 -54.58 42.88
CA SER A 71 6.43 -53.75 43.24
C SER A 71 6.88 -52.57 44.13
N LEU A 72 6.00 -51.57 44.21
CA LEU A 72 5.69 -50.74 45.41
C LEU A 72 6.61 -49.54 45.76
N LYS A 73 6.01 -48.36 45.52
CA LYS A 73 5.65 -47.32 46.50
C LYS A 73 6.74 -46.41 47.10
N GLN A 74 6.51 -45.12 46.82
CA GLN A 74 6.30 -44.04 47.80
C GLN A 74 7.47 -43.65 48.73
N LEU A 75 7.96 -42.42 48.56
CA LEU A 75 7.90 -41.30 49.52
C LEU A 75 9.11 -40.35 49.37
N SER A 76 8.79 -39.08 49.12
CA SER A 76 9.55 -37.86 49.47
C SER A 76 9.68 -37.71 51.01
N PRO A 77 10.13 -36.59 51.61
CA PRO A 77 11.01 -35.47 51.20
C PRO A 77 12.12 -35.18 52.27
N GLN A 78 12.92 -34.12 52.13
CA GLN A 78 13.12 -33.02 53.11
C GLN A 78 14.49 -32.30 53.01
N ASN A 79 14.40 -31.00 52.72
CA ASN A 79 15.03 -29.81 53.34
C ASN A 79 16.37 -29.89 54.08
N LEU A 80 17.20 -28.85 53.89
CA LEU A 80 17.70 -27.99 54.99
C LEU A 80 18.28 -26.65 54.47
N ASN A 81 18.00 -25.61 55.26
CA ASN A 81 18.27 -24.16 55.07
C ASN A 81 19.59 -23.70 55.74
N HIS A 82 19.89 -22.39 55.54
CA HIS A 82 20.67 -21.44 56.37
C HIS A 82 22.19 -21.40 56.16
N SER A 83 22.93 -20.28 56.22
CA SER A 83 22.68 -18.85 56.51
C SER A 83 24.00 -18.04 56.35
N ASP A 84 23.86 -16.75 55.98
CA ASP A 84 24.58 -15.55 56.45
C ASP A 84 26.13 -15.35 56.45
N GLN A 85 26.52 -14.19 55.87
CA GLN A 85 27.28 -13.07 56.47
C GLN A 85 28.80 -12.80 56.21
N ILE A 86 29.07 -11.51 55.92
CA ILE A 86 30.23 -10.63 56.26
C ILE A 86 31.35 -10.37 55.21
N PHE A 87 31.60 -9.07 54.96
CA PHE A 87 32.78 -8.42 54.33
C PHE A 87 33.81 -7.99 55.41
N PRO A 88 35.12 -7.82 55.13
CA PRO A 88 35.67 -6.46 54.81
C PRO A 88 36.92 -6.41 53.89
N GLU A 89 37.34 -5.17 53.56
CA GLU A 89 38.44 -4.71 52.71
C GLU A 89 39.85 -4.65 53.39
N ASP A 90 40.85 -4.36 52.54
CA ASP A 90 42.12 -3.60 52.74
C ASP A 90 43.51 -4.31 52.75
N ASP A 91 44.30 -3.99 51.70
CA ASP A 91 45.63 -3.34 51.67
C ASP A 91 47.02 -4.04 51.47
N ILE A 92 47.79 -3.42 50.54
CA ILE A 92 49.27 -3.18 50.44
C ILE A 92 50.27 -4.15 49.73
N GLY A 93 51.03 -3.57 48.77
CA GLY A 93 52.50 -3.74 48.55
C GLY A 93 52.94 -4.49 47.27
N ASP A 94 53.43 -3.92 46.16
CA ASP A 94 54.62 -3.09 45.82
C ASP A 94 55.82 -3.88 45.21
N ALA A 95 56.54 -3.21 44.28
CA ALA A 95 57.88 -3.44 43.69
C ALA A 95 58.04 -4.09 42.27
N GLY A 96 58.69 -3.32 41.35
CA GLY A 96 59.73 -3.85 40.45
C GLY A 96 59.81 -3.33 39.00
N LEU A 97 60.54 -2.23 38.76
CA LEU A 97 61.18 -1.86 37.46
C LEU A 97 62.60 -2.49 37.37
N PRO A 98 63.23 -2.56 36.18
CA PRO A 98 64.27 -1.56 35.86
C PRO A 98 64.35 -1.09 34.39
N ASN A 99 65.01 0.08 34.25
CA ASN A 99 65.39 0.85 33.06
C ASN A 99 66.64 0.33 32.31
N ASP A 100 66.81 0.82 31.06
CA ASP A 100 68.01 1.44 30.43
C ASP A 100 68.07 1.13 28.91
N ARG A 101 68.52 1.95 27.93
CA ARG A 101 69.02 3.33 27.80
C ARG A 101 69.41 3.61 26.32
N ASN A 102 69.57 4.91 25.99
CA ASN A 102 70.31 5.57 24.88
C ASN A 102 69.63 5.70 23.50
N GLY A 103 69.59 6.84 22.81
CA GLY A 103 70.13 8.19 23.04
C GLY A 103 70.55 8.89 21.73
N SER A 104 70.48 10.24 21.73
CA SER A 104 71.03 11.27 20.79
C SER A 104 70.22 11.69 19.54
N ASP A 105 70.17 12.96 19.10
CA ASP A 105 70.28 14.33 19.68
C ASP A 105 70.04 15.34 18.52
N ASP A 106 69.87 16.62 18.87
CA ASP A 106 69.89 17.88 18.07
C ASP A 106 68.54 18.40 17.54
N GLU A 107 68.12 19.67 17.67
CA GLU A 107 68.47 20.85 18.48
C GLU A 107 67.30 21.85 18.23
N ASP A 108 66.81 22.50 19.29
CA ASP A 108 65.77 23.56 19.35
C ASP A 108 66.44 24.97 19.20
N PRO A 109 65.80 26.18 19.37
CA PRO A 109 64.43 26.51 19.82
C PRO A 109 63.76 27.75 19.13
N LEU A 110 62.50 28.04 19.51
CA LEU A 110 61.89 29.36 19.86
C LEU A 110 60.34 29.21 19.76
N GLU A 111 59.45 29.56 20.70
CA GLU A 111 59.54 30.22 22.00
C GLU A 111 58.20 30.03 22.78
N CYS A 112 58.33 29.59 24.04
CA CYS A 112 57.54 29.77 25.27
C CYS A 112 56.00 29.66 25.38
N HIS A 113 55.57 28.73 26.25
CA HIS A 113 54.26 28.64 26.91
C HIS A 113 54.15 29.47 28.20
N SER A 114 52.91 29.82 28.59
CA SER A 114 52.25 29.40 29.86
C SER A 114 51.50 30.49 30.66
N GLN A 115 50.53 29.97 31.40
CA GLN A 115 49.42 30.57 32.17
C GLN A 115 49.85 31.48 33.33
N THR A 116 48.99 32.44 33.75
CA THR A 116 48.53 32.61 35.17
C THR A 116 47.53 33.77 35.39
N VAL A 117 46.39 33.45 36.00
CA VAL A 117 45.82 33.97 37.28
C VAL A 117 45.92 35.48 37.67
N LYS A 118 44.75 36.02 38.11
CA LYS A 118 44.47 37.06 39.15
C LYS A 118 44.26 38.56 38.80
N THR A 119 43.01 39.00 39.06
CA THR A 119 42.52 40.20 39.80
C THR A 119 42.81 41.63 39.32
N GLN A 120 41.73 42.44 39.23
CA GLN A 120 41.53 43.74 39.93
C GLN A 120 40.09 44.25 39.67
N HIS A 121 39.19 44.19 40.66
CA HIS A 121 38.80 45.24 41.62
C HIS A 121 38.06 46.48 41.05
N SER A 122 36.75 46.50 41.38
CA SER A 122 35.93 47.63 41.84
C SER A 122 35.57 48.80 40.89
N LYS A 123 34.25 49.03 40.73
CA LYS A 123 33.54 50.20 41.31
C LYS A 123 32.01 50.08 41.19
N ILE A 124 31.35 50.04 42.37
CA ILE A 124 30.15 50.81 42.81
C ILE A 124 28.80 50.51 42.08
N LEU A 125 27.85 49.74 42.66
CA LEU A 125 26.82 50.05 43.69
C LEU A 125 25.79 51.15 43.33
N THR A 126 24.55 50.74 43.01
CA THR A 126 23.25 51.19 43.61
C THR A 126 22.09 50.40 42.95
N GLN A 127 21.43 49.40 43.56
CA GLN A 127 20.44 49.31 44.66
C GLN A 127 18.96 49.60 44.30
N TYR A 128 18.10 48.63 44.68
CA TYR A 128 16.64 48.64 44.99
C TYR A 128 15.55 48.33 43.92
N LYS A 129 15.11 47.05 43.96
CA LYS A 129 13.76 46.52 44.31
C LYS A 129 12.44 47.28 43.99
N THR A 130 11.55 46.52 43.32
CA THR A 130 10.09 46.30 43.52
C THR A 130 9.03 47.38 43.22
N LYS A 131 8.00 46.93 42.45
CA LYS A 131 6.52 46.93 42.68
C LYS A 131 5.62 47.58 41.60
N GLN A 132 4.63 46.76 41.19
CA GLN A 132 3.19 47.01 40.95
C GLN A 132 2.64 47.98 39.88
N ASP A 133 1.74 47.37 39.09
CA ASP A 133 0.40 47.78 38.65
C ASP A 133 0.16 48.94 37.67
N SER A 134 -0.46 48.52 36.55
CA SER A 134 -1.52 49.18 35.75
C SER A 134 -1.21 50.50 35.05
N LEU A 135 -1.46 50.55 33.73
CA LEU A 135 -2.34 51.55 33.11
C LEU A 135 -2.61 51.22 31.63
N LEU A 136 -3.88 51.41 31.27
CA LEU A 136 -4.54 51.19 29.99
C LEU A 136 -3.89 51.96 28.82
N LEU A 137 -3.89 51.37 27.63
CA LEU A 137 -3.66 52.08 26.36
C LEU A 137 -4.75 51.71 25.34
N SER A 138 -5.50 52.74 24.93
CA SER A 138 -6.38 52.81 23.77
C SER A 138 -5.68 53.64 22.66
N PRO A 139 -6.19 53.67 21.41
CA PRO A 139 -5.38 53.57 20.18
C PRO A 139 -5.21 54.88 19.38
N PHE A 140 -4.38 54.86 18.32
CA PHE A 140 -4.46 55.59 17.01
C PHE A 140 -3.05 55.81 16.40
N PRO A 141 -2.84 56.15 15.10
CA PRO A 141 -3.65 55.96 13.87
C PRO A 141 -2.84 55.44 12.63
N LEU A 142 -3.57 55.05 11.56
CA LEU A 142 -3.10 54.74 10.20
C LEU A 142 -2.74 56.00 9.37
N PRO A 143 -1.81 55.93 8.39
CA PRO A 143 -1.70 56.89 7.29
C PRO A 143 -2.18 56.35 5.93
N LYS A 144 -2.63 57.31 5.09
CA LYS A 144 -3.37 57.20 3.82
C LYS A 144 -2.50 56.97 2.58
N SER A 145 -3.12 56.46 1.51
CA SER A 145 -2.58 56.30 0.15
C SER A 145 -2.48 57.60 -0.66
N PRO A 146 -1.74 57.59 -1.80
CA PRO A 146 -1.97 58.52 -2.90
C PRO A 146 -2.52 57.82 -4.16
N TYR A 147 -3.44 58.52 -4.83
CA TYR A 147 -4.01 58.21 -6.15
C TYR A 147 -3.02 58.45 -7.29
N LEU A 148 -3.04 57.62 -8.34
CA LEU A 148 -2.49 57.88 -9.67
C LEU A 148 -3.50 57.43 -10.75
N SER A 149 -3.69 58.28 -11.77
CA SER A 149 -4.67 58.21 -12.86
C SER A 149 -4.32 57.22 -13.99
N PRO A 150 -5.28 56.84 -14.86
CA PRO A 150 -5.09 55.78 -15.86
C PRO A 150 -4.58 56.32 -17.20
N SER A 151 -3.34 55.98 -17.58
CA SER A 151 -2.89 55.92 -18.97
C SER A 151 -1.43 55.45 -19.02
N SER A 152 -1.20 54.15 -19.27
CA SER A 152 0.05 53.54 -19.82
C SER A 152 0.20 52.03 -19.51
N SER A 153 -0.89 51.26 -19.37
CA SER A 153 -0.81 49.82 -19.04
C SER A 153 -0.38 48.89 -20.19
N ASN A 154 -0.32 49.36 -21.44
CA ASN A 154 0.00 48.50 -22.59
C ASN A 154 1.49 48.40 -22.95
N SER A 155 2.37 49.20 -22.33
CA SER A 155 3.82 49.17 -22.63
C SER A 155 4.60 48.25 -21.70
N TYR A 156 4.26 48.20 -20.41
CA TYR A 156 4.99 47.41 -19.42
C TYR A 156 4.74 45.89 -19.53
N SER A 157 3.52 45.47 -19.87
CA SER A 157 3.20 44.05 -20.07
C SER A 157 3.91 43.46 -21.29
N ASN A 158 4.06 44.23 -22.36
CA ASN A 158 4.78 43.80 -23.56
C ASN A 158 6.29 43.69 -23.33
N ASP A 159 6.85 44.55 -22.51
CA ASP A 159 8.29 44.57 -22.20
C ASP A 159 8.70 43.39 -21.28
N ILE A 160 7.80 42.98 -20.37
CA ILE A 160 7.96 41.78 -19.54
C ILE A 160 7.81 40.51 -20.40
N ILE A 161 6.84 40.46 -21.31
CA ILE A 161 6.65 39.35 -22.25
C ILE A 161 7.86 39.19 -23.18
N GLN A 162 8.45 40.29 -23.67
CA GLN A 162 9.67 40.22 -24.49
C GLN A 162 10.91 39.79 -23.69
N LYS A 163 11.07 40.27 -22.45
CA LYS A 163 12.16 39.82 -21.56
C LYS A 163 12.03 38.35 -21.16
N LEU A 164 10.81 37.84 -20.99
CA LEU A 164 10.53 36.42 -20.75
C LEU A 164 10.82 35.57 -22.00
N LYS A 165 10.45 36.02 -23.20
CA LYS A 165 10.80 35.35 -24.47
C LYS A 165 12.31 35.31 -24.70
N HIS A 166 13.04 36.35 -24.30
CA HIS A 166 14.50 36.41 -24.46
C HIS A 166 15.23 35.42 -23.51
N ASN A 167 14.75 35.25 -22.27
CA ASN A 167 15.36 34.34 -21.28
C ASN A 167 15.11 32.85 -21.56
N VAL A 168 14.09 32.51 -22.36
CA VAL A 168 13.83 31.12 -22.79
C VAL A 168 14.79 30.68 -23.92
N SER A 169 15.35 31.63 -24.67
CA SER A 169 16.18 31.34 -25.86
C SER A 169 17.65 31.00 -25.56
N SER A 170 18.14 31.17 -24.33
CA SER A 170 19.57 31.06 -23.98
C SER A 170 19.94 29.75 -23.25
N SER A 171 19.64 28.58 -23.83
CA SER A 171 20.14 27.28 -23.36
C SER A 171 20.58 26.35 -24.52
N PRO A 172 21.78 26.53 -25.11
CA PRO A 172 22.03 26.05 -26.47
C PRO A 172 22.34 24.54 -26.65
N LYS A 173 22.50 23.75 -25.57
CA LYS A 173 23.03 22.36 -25.68
C LYS A 173 22.00 21.23 -25.57
N VAL A 174 20.74 21.54 -25.29
CA VAL A 174 19.63 20.54 -25.22
C VAL A 174 18.69 20.63 -26.45
N LEU A 175 18.82 21.70 -27.25
CA LEU A 175 17.91 22.02 -28.35
C LEU A 175 18.02 21.07 -29.56
N HIS A 176 19.19 20.50 -29.84
CA HIS A 176 19.38 19.73 -31.09
C HIS A 176 18.72 18.35 -31.05
N SER A 177 18.64 17.69 -29.89
CA SER A 177 17.88 16.44 -29.72
C SER A 177 16.38 16.71 -29.56
N HIS A 178 16.00 17.84 -28.96
CA HIS A 178 14.59 18.23 -28.83
C HIS A 178 13.97 18.65 -30.15
N GLN A 179 14.67 19.35 -31.04
CA GLN A 179 14.12 19.75 -32.34
C GLN A 179 13.84 18.55 -33.26
N VAL A 180 14.73 17.55 -33.29
CA VAL A 180 14.51 16.31 -34.07
C VAL A 180 13.34 15.51 -33.51
N LYS A 181 13.25 15.37 -32.17
CA LYS A 181 12.11 14.71 -31.50
C LYS A 181 10.80 15.46 -31.72
N LYS A 182 10.81 16.79 -31.66
CA LYS A 182 9.62 17.65 -31.85
C LYS A 182 9.07 17.58 -33.28
N THR A 183 9.94 17.48 -34.27
CA THR A 183 9.52 17.34 -35.68
C THR A 183 8.89 15.96 -35.94
N SER A 184 9.47 14.89 -35.39
CA SER A 184 8.91 13.53 -35.44
C SER A 184 7.59 13.41 -34.63
N LEU A 185 7.47 14.12 -33.50
CA LEU A 185 6.26 14.17 -32.70
C LEU A 185 5.14 14.90 -33.43
N LEU A 186 5.41 16.06 -34.02
CA LEU A 186 4.43 16.81 -34.81
C LEU A 186 3.92 15.99 -35.99
N PHE A 187 4.79 15.22 -36.64
CA PHE A 187 4.37 14.28 -37.69
C PHE A 187 3.47 13.15 -37.14
N ALA A 188 3.82 12.57 -35.99
CA ALA A 188 2.99 11.51 -35.37
C ALA A 188 1.64 12.05 -34.86
N LEU A 189 1.59 13.28 -34.36
CA LEU A 189 0.36 13.96 -33.94
C LEU A 189 -0.49 14.37 -35.15
N ASP A 190 0.11 14.84 -36.24
CA ASP A 190 -0.57 15.10 -37.52
C ASP A 190 -1.11 13.81 -38.15
N GLU A 191 -0.34 12.71 -38.09
CA GLU A 191 -0.79 11.37 -38.49
C GLU A 191 -1.95 10.88 -37.61
N ALA A 192 -1.88 11.08 -36.29
CA ALA A 192 -2.96 10.74 -35.35
C ALA A 192 -4.22 11.61 -35.57
N GLN A 193 -4.07 12.90 -35.87
CA GLN A 193 -5.17 13.80 -36.20
C GLN A 193 -5.83 13.43 -37.53
N LYS A 194 -5.04 13.13 -38.57
CA LYS A 194 -5.55 12.61 -39.84
C LYS A 194 -6.26 11.27 -39.67
N LEU A 195 -5.71 10.40 -38.81
CA LEU A 195 -6.36 9.15 -38.42
C LEU A 195 -7.67 9.42 -37.67
N HIS A 196 -7.75 10.41 -36.79
CA HIS A 196 -8.99 10.81 -36.13
C HIS A 196 -10.07 11.23 -37.12
N GLU A 197 -9.72 12.06 -38.11
CA GLU A 197 -10.64 12.48 -39.17
C GLU A 197 -11.09 11.28 -40.03
N GLN A 198 -10.19 10.33 -40.29
CA GLN A 198 -10.46 9.07 -41.02
C GLN A 198 -11.17 7.99 -40.19
N LEU A 199 -11.12 8.04 -38.85
CA LEU A 199 -11.77 7.09 -37.94
C LEU A 199 -13.30 7.19 -37.98
N SER A 200 -13.84 8.14 -38.76
CA SER A 200 -15.22 8.18 -39.22
C SER A 200 -15.55 7.12 -40.31
N GLN A 201 -14.54 6.50 -40.94
CA GLN A 201 -14.68 5.47 -41.98
C GLN A 201 -13.62 4.36 -41.84
N THR A 202 -14.03 3.21 -41.28
CA THR A 202 -13.56 1.80 -41.45
C THR A 202 -12.07 1.41 -41.61
N SER A 203 -11.10 2.31 -41.76
CA SER A 203 -9.68 1.96 -41.87
C SER A 203 -9.01 2.05 -40.50
N ILE A 204 -8.53 0.90 -40.03
CA ILE A 204 -7.71 0.80 -38.82
C ILE A 204 -6.34 1.31 -39.25
N GLY A 205 -5.86 2.39 -38.65
CA GLY A 205 -4.54 2.98 -38.97
C GLY A 205 -3.39 1.95 -39.01
N PRO A 206 -2.20 2.33 -39.51
CA PRO A 206 -1.14 1.40 -39.90
C PRO A 206 -0.68 0.45 -38.79
N PHE A 207 -0.85 0.82 -37.51
CA PHE A 207 -0.57 -0.03 -36.36
C PHE A 207 -1.78 -0.11 -35.41
N PHE A 208 -2.81 -0.88 -35.78
CA PHE A 208 -4.01 -1.11 -34.95
C PHE A 208 -4.76 0.19 -34.51
N GLY A 209 -4.72 1.21 -35.38
CA GLY A 209 -5.32 2.52 -35.09
C GLY A 209 -4.38 3.52 -34.41
N LEU A 210 -3.08 3.21 -34.34
CA LEU A 210 -2.02 4.12 -33.91
C LEU A 210 -1.07 4.49 -35.08
N PRO A 211 -0.31 5.60 -34.94
CA PRO A 211 0.77 5.97 -35.85
C PRO A 211 1.82 4.88 -35.97
N SER A 212 2.45 4.77 -37.14
CA SER A 212 3.52 3.80 -37.41
C SER A 212 4.70 3.90 -36.43
N LYS A 213 5.01 5.11 -35.94
CA LYS A 213 6.01 5.37 -34.90
C LYS A 213 5.82 4.53 -33.63
N MET A 214 4.61 4.07 -33.33
CA MET A 214 4.34 3.25 -32.14
C MET A 214 5.07 1.90 -32.19
N SER A 215 5.16 1.26 -33.35
CA SER A 215 5.89 -0.02 -33.47
C SER A 215 7.39 0.17 -33.18
N ASP A 216 7.98 1.26 -33.68
CA ASP A 216 9.38 1.62 -33.40
C ASP A 216 9.62 1.91 -31.92
N LEU A 217 8.66 2.55 -31.24
CA LEU A 217 8.73 2.80 -29.79
C LEU A 217 8.60 1.51 -28.97
N LEU A 218 7.74 0.57 -29.39
CA LEU A 218 7.64 -0.75 -28.75
C LEU A 218 8.94 -1.56 -28.91
N ARG A 219 9.55 -1.53 -30.09
CA ARG A 219 10.85 -2.15 -30.33
C ARG A 219 11.94 -1.52 -29.47
N SER A 220 12.06 -0.19 -29.48
CA SER A 220 13.15 0.52 -28.80
C SER A 220 13.04 0.50 -27.26
N HIS A 221 11.84 0.69 -26.70
CA HIS A 221 11.66 0.77 -25.24
C HIS A 221 11.34 -0.57 -24.58
N LYS A 222 10.72 -1.51 -25.30
CA LYS A 222 10.28 -2.81 -24.73
C LYS A 222 10.91 -4.04 -25.41
N GLY A 223 11.69 -3.87 -26.48
CA GLY A 223 12.27 -4.99 -27.21
C GLY A 223 11.22 -5.86 -27.92
N ILE A 224 10.05 -5.30 -28.23
CA ILE A 224 8.94 -6.04 -28.85
C ILE A 224 8.95 -5.78 -30.35
N ASP A 225 9.35 -6.78 -31.12
CA ASP A 225 9.34 -6.74 -32.58
C ASP A 225 7.99 -7.11 -33.18
N GLU A 226 7.32 -8.09 -32.60
CA GLU A 226 6.02 -8.58 -33.07
C GLU A 226 5.06 -8.88 -31.91
N LEU A 227 3.76 -8.62 -32.16
CA LEU A 227 2.68 -9.01 -31.26
C LEU A 227 2.32 -10.49 -31.45
N TYR A 228 1.90 -11.15 -30.36
CA TYR A 228 1.34 -12.49 -30.43
C TYR A 228 0.07 -12.52 -31.31
N SER A 229 -0.22 -13.67 -31.92
CA SER A 229 -1.40 -13.84 -32.78
C SER A 229 -2.70 -13.44 -32.07
N TRP A 230 -2.86 -13.88 -30.81
CA TRP A 230 -4.03 -13.52 -30.00
C TRP A 230 -4.13 -12.01 -29.71
N GLN A 231 -3.01 -11.32 -29.54
CA GLN A 231 -3.00 -9.86 -29.32
C GLN A 231 -3.47 -9.13 -30.58
N LYS A 232 -2.98 -9.56 -31.76
CA LYS A 232 -3.42 -9.04 -33.06
C LYS A 232 -4.91 -9.27 -33.27
N GLU A 233 -5.41 -10.47 -32.98
CA GLU A 233 -6.83 -10.79 -33.05
C GLU A 233 -7.68 -9.93 -32.10
N CYS A 234 -7.26 -9.80 -30.84
CA CYS A 234 -7.96 -9.02 -29.82
C CYS A 234 -8.07 -7.53 -30.23
N LEU A 235 -6.97 -6.93 -30.70
CA LEU A 235 -6.96 -5.54 -31.19
C LEU A 235 -7.83 -5.33 -32.44
N MET A 236 -8.11 -6.39 -33.19
CA MET A 236 -8.92 -6.37 -34.41
C MET A 236 -10.39 -6.72 -34.18
N LEU A 237 -10.80 -6.96 -32.94
CA LEU A 237 -12.20 -7.23 -32.61
C LEU A 237 -13.12 -6.06 -32.97
N PRO A 238 -14.35 -6.32 -33.42
CA PRO A 238 -15.36 -5.27 -33.61
C PRO A 238 -15.57 -4.45 -32.34
N ALA A 239 -15.50 -5.09 -31.17
CA ALA A 239 -15.53 -4.47 -29.84
C ALA A 239 -14.57 -3.28 -29.74
N VAL A 240 -13.32 -3.51 -30.10
CA VAL A 240 -12.22 -2.55 -30.01
C VAL A 240 -12.38 -1.43 -31.04
N LYS A 241 -12.88 -1.73 -32.24
CA LYS A 241 -13.09 -0.74 -33.31
C LYS A 241 -14.27 0.18 -33.03
N GLN A 242 -15.34 -0.36 -32.45
CA GLN A 242 -16.57 0.36 -32.13
C GLN A 242 -16.56 0.97 -30.72
N LYS A 243 -15.43 0.85 -30.00
CA LYS A 243 -15.27 1.25 -28.59
C LYS A 243 -16.34 0.67 -27.66
N ARG A 244 -16.77 -0.57 -27.92
CA ARG A 244 -17.63 -1.33 -26.98
C ARG A 244 -16.78 -1.85 -25.83
N ASN A 245 -17.42 -2.10 -24.69
CA ASN A 245 -16.73 -2.66 -23.53
C ASN A 245 -16.19 -4.06 -23.86
N LEU A 246 -15.05 -4.41 -23.28
CA LEU A 246 -14.34 -5.66 -23.58
C LEU A 246 -13.77 -6.26 -22.30
N ILE A 247 -14.02 -7.55 -22.10
CA ILE A 247 -13.30 -8.35 -21.11
C ILE A 247 -12.45 -9.36 -21.87
N TYR A 248 -11.15 -9.42 -21.57
CA TYR A 248 -10.32 -10.48 -22.10
C TYR A 248 -9.60 -11.27 -21.01
N SER A 249 -9.72 -12.59 -21.13
CA SER A 249 -9.27 -13.59 -20.17
C SER A 249 -8.16 -14.43 -20.78
N LEU A 250 -6.99 -14.39 -20.14
CA LEU A 250 -5.84 -15.22 -20.51
C LEU A 250 -5.09 -15.64 -19.23
N PRO A 251 -4.38 -16.78 -19.24
CA PRO A 251 -3.49 -17.16 -18.16
C PRO A 251 -2.46 -16.07 -17.80
N THR A 252 -1.96 -16.12 -16.58
CA THR A 252 -0.81 -15.31 -16.16
C THR A 252 0.38 -15.60 -17.09
N SER A 253 1.15 -14.56 -17.45
CA SER A 253 2.20 -14.55 -18.50
C SER A 253 1.74 -14.48 -19.98
N GLY A 254 0.44 -14.51 -20.27
CA GLY A 254 -0.07 -14.43 -21.65
C GLY A 254 0.19 -13.10 -22.40
N GLY A 255 0.68 -12.06 -21.71
CA GLY A 255 0.97 -10.75 -22.31
C GLY A 255 -0.23 -9.79 -22.39
N LYS A 256 -1.17 -9.90 -21.44
CA LYS A 256 -2.41 -9.10 -21.37
C LYS A 256 -2.17 -7.58 -21.42
N THR A 257 -1.23 -7.11 -20.59
CA THR A 257 -0.99 -5.67 -20.40
C THR A 257 -0.67 -4.93 -21.69
N LEU A 258 0.03 -5.55 -22.65
CA LEU A 258 0.45 -4.86 -23.88
C LEU A 258 -0.75 -4.41 -24.72
N VAL A 259 -1.83 -5.19 -24.76
CA VAL A 259 -3.07 -4.83 -25.46
C VAL A 259 -3.69 -3.60 -24.81
N ALA A 260 -3.80 -3.58 -23.47
CA ALA A 260 -4.29 -2.43 -22.73
C ALA A 260 -3.46 -1.16 -22.96
N GLU A 261 -2.13 -1.26 -22.95
CA GLU A 261 -1.24 -0.10 -23.17
C GLU A 261 -1.43 0.51 -24.57
N ILE A 262 -1.58 -0.34 -25.60
CA ILE A 262 -1.88 0.11 -26.98
C ILE A 262 -3.23 0.86 -27.01
N LEU A 263 -4.26 0.32 -26.35
CA LEU A 263 -5.58 0.94 -26.33
C LEU A 263 -5.61 2.26 -25.55
N ILE A 264 -4.85 2.34 -24.44
CA ILE A 264 -4.67 3.57 -23.67
C ILE A 264 -3.98 4.64 -24.51
N ILE A 265 -2.87 4.32 -25.18
CA ILE A 265 -2.15 5.29 -26.00
C ILE A 265 -3.03 5.75 -27.17
N ARG A 266 -3.86 4.86 -27.73
CA ARG A 266 -4.84 5.22 -28.76
C ARG A 266 -5.89 6.18 -28.24
N GLU A 267 -6.35 6.01 -27.01
CA GLU A 267 -7.29 6.95 -26.37
C GLU A 267 -6.69 8.35 -26.26
N LEU A 268 -5.47 8.44 -25.74
CA LEU A 268 -4.78 9.70 -25.48
C LEU A 268 -4.45 10.45 -26.77
N LEU A 269 -3.98 9.75 -27.81
CA LEU A 269 -3.44 10.37 -29.03
C LEU A 269 -4.47 10.52 -30.16
N CYS A 270 -5.38 9.56 -30.31
CA CYS A 270 -6.32 9.54 -31.42
C CYS A 270 -7.71 10.01 -31.02
N TYR A 271 -8.13 9.82 -29.77
CA TYR A 271 -9.45 10.27 -29.29
C TYR A 271 -9.39 11.55 -28.45
N PHE A 272 -8.19 12.00 -28.06
CA PHE A 272 -7.99 13.21 -27.27
C PHE A 272 -8.82 13.20 -25.97
N LYS A 273 -8.77 12.06 -25.27
CA LYS A 273 -9.43 11.83 -23.99
C LYS A 273 -8.47 11.26 -22.96
N ASP A 274 -8.75 11.53 -21.70
CA ASP A 274 -7.98 10.98 -20.60
C ASP A 274 -8.31 9.50 -20.40
N ALA A 275 -7.36 8.75 -19.84
CA ALA A 275 -7.50 7.33 -19.57
C ALA A 275 -7.13 7.00 -18.13
N ILE A 276 -7.80 5.98 -17.56
CA ILE A 276 -7.52 5.48 -16.22
C ILE A 276 -7.08 4.01 -16.32
N LEU A 277 -5.92 3.70 -15.76
CA LEU A 277 -5.45 2.32 -15.54
C LEU A 277 -5.57 1.99 -14.06
N VAL A 278 -6.49 1.09 -13.72
CA VAL A 278 -6.76 0.62 -12.36
C VAL A 278 -5.97 -0.66 -12.08
N LEU A 279 -5.16 -0.63 -11.03
CA LEU A 279 -4.28 -1.73 -10.62
C LEU A 279 -4.53 -2.09 -9.14
N PRO A 280 -4.39 -3.37 -8.74
CA PRO A 280 -4.74 -3.78 -7.38
C PRO A 280 -3.72 -3.36 -6.30
N TYR A 281 -2.48 -3.04 -6.68
CA TYR A 281 -1.39 -2.77 -5.72
C TYR A 281 -0.55 -1.55 -6.11
N ILE A 282 -0.03 -0.84 -5.10
CA ILE A 282 0.87 0.32 -5.25
C ILE A 282 2.15 -0.06 -6.03
N SER A 283 2.69 -1.26 -5.80
CA SER A 283 3.87 -1.76 -6.51
C SER A 283 3.63 -1.87 -8.02
N LEU A 284 2.47 -2.37 -8.44
CA LEU A 284 2.10 -2.46 -9.85
C LEU A 284 1.87 -1.09 -10.48
N VAL A 285 1.25 -0.14 -9.74
CA VAL A 285 1.14 1.25 -10.19
C VAL A 285 2.52 1.82 -10.52
N GLN A 286 3.48 1.68 -9.60
CA GLN A 286 4.83 2.19 -9.80
C GLN A 286 5.57 1.47 -10.93
N GLU A 287 5.38 0.16 -11.09
CA GLU A 287 5.92 -0.62 -12.21
C GLU A 287 5.41 -0.06 -13.55
N LYS A 288 4.10 0.15 -13.69
CA LYS A 288 3.49 0.65 -14.93
C LYS A 288 3.86 2.10 -15.22
N VAL A 289 3.90 2.96 -14.21
CA VAL A 289 4.39 4.35 -14.38
C VAL A 289 5.82 4.36 -14.92
N ARG A 290 6.73 3.54 -14.35
CA ARG A 290 8.12 3.45 -14.85
C ARG A 290 8.19 2.91 -16.28
N GLY A 291 7.39 1.89 -16.61
CA GLY A 291 7.37 1.28 -17.93
C GLY A 291 6.79 2.18 -19.03
N LEU A 292 5.85 3.06 -18.67
CA LEU A 292 5.17 3.97 -19.62
C LEU A 292 5.81 5.37 -19.68
N ALA A 293 6.63 5.76 -18.69
CA ALA A 293 7.29 7.07 -18.68
C ALA A 293 8.11 7.39 -19.96
N PRO A 294 8.86 6.46 -20.57
CA PRO A 294 9.56 6.75 -21.83
C PRO A 294 8.58 7.08 -22.98
N PHE A 295 7.44 6.38 -23.04
CA PHE A 295 6.40 6.63 -24.04
C PHE A 295 5.75 8.00 -23.82
N ALA A 296 5.48 8.37 -22.57
CA ALA A 296 4.93 9.69 -22.23
C ALA A 296 5.82 10.83 -22.72
N VAL A 297 7.14 10.71 -22.56
CA VAL A 297 8.11 11.71 -23.03
C VAL A 297 8.17 11.78 -24.56
N ASP A 298 8.16 10.63 -25.24
CA ASP A 298 8.31 10.58 -26.71
C ASP A 298 7.01 10.85 -27.48
N LEU A 299 5.85 10.75 -26.82
CA LEU A 299 4.50 10.95 -27.38
C LEU A 299 3.76 12.17 -26.77
N ASP A 300 4.38 12.89 -25.82
CA ASP A 300 3.89 14.15 -25.21
C ASP A 300 2.53 14.05 -24.48
N PHE A 301 2.26 12.91 -23.82
CA PHE A 301 1.15 12.78 -22.86
C PHE A 301 1.65 12.79 -21.41
N VAL A 302 0.75 13.01 -20.46
CA VAL A 302 1.11 13.05 -19.03
C VAL A 302 0.73 11.75 -18.34
N ILE A 303 1.58 11.28 -17.42
CA ILE A 303 1.26 10.18 -16.51
C ILE A 303 1.16 10.73 -15.08
N GLU A 304 0.05 10.45 -14.39
CA GLU A 304 -0.13 10.78 -12.98
C GLU A 304 -0.19 9.49 -12.12
N GLU A 305 0.73 9.39 -11.15
CA GLU A 305 0.76 8.28 -10.17
C GLU A 305 -0.22 8.56 -9.03
N CYS A 306 -1.34 7.83 -9.00
CA CYS A 306 -2.40 7.98 -8.00
C CYS A 306 -2.43 6.74 -7.09
N ALA A 307 -1.51 6.67 -6.12
CA ALA A 307 -1.39 5.54 -5.21
C ALA A 307 -0.94 5.97 -3.80
N GLY A 308 -1.52 5.37 -2.76
CA GLY A 308 -1.21 5.71 -1.37
C GLY A 308 -1.47 7.18 -1.06
N ILE A 309 -0.43 7.94 -0.71
CA ILE A 309 -0.55 9.38 -0.40
C ILE A 309 -0.36 10.25 -1.66
N LYS A 310 0.13 9.67 -2.76
CA LYS A 310 0.30 10.38 -4.04
C LYS A 310 -1.02 10.48 -4.82
N GLY A 311 -1.04 11.37 -5.80
CA GLY A 311 -2.18 11.70 -6.65
C GLY A 311 -2.97 12.89 -6.10
N THR A 312 -3.30 13.84 -6.97
CA THR A 312 -4.07 15.04 -6.59
C THR A 312 -5.55 14.78 -6.82
N ILE A 313 -6.37 14.96 -5.77
CA ILE A 313 -7.83 14.87 -5.86
C ILE A 313 -8.40 16.16 -5.25
N PRO A 314 -9.18 16.97 -6.00
CA PRO A 314 -9.63 16.76 -7.38
C PRO A 314 -8.49 16.80 -8.42
N PRO A 315 -8.63 16.07 -9.54
CA PRO A 315 -7.62 16.07 -10.60
C PRO A 315 -7.55 17.44 -11.29
N ARG A 316 -6.33 17.86 -11.60
CA ARG A 316 -6.08 19.14 -12.28
C ARG A 316 -6.57 19.07 -13.71
N LYS A 317 -7.33 20.08 -14.14
CA LYS A 317 -7.76 20.20 -15.53
C LYS A 317 -6.58 20.62 -16.39
N ARG A 318 -6.24 19.83 -17.41
CA ARG A 318 -5.20 20.16 -18.38
C ARG A 318 -5.83 20.38 -19.75
N ARG A 319 -5.41 21.42 -20.48
CA ARG A 319 -6.00 21.77 -21.78
C ARG A 319 -5.21 21.21 -22.96
N LYS A 320 -3.88 21.22 -22.84
CA LYS A 320 -2.98 20.94 -23.97
C LYS A 320 -2.54 19.48 -24.05
N ARG A 321 -2.63 18.73 -22.95
CA ARG A 321 -2.15 17.35 -22.85
C ARG A 321 -3.17 16.49 -22.13
N HIS A 322 -3.36 15.28 -22.65
CA HIS A 322 -4.19 14.26 -22.03
C HIS A 322 -3.42 13.49 -20.98
N VAL A 323 -4.15 13.01 -19.98
CA VAL A 323 -3.59 12.39 -18.78
C VAL A 323 -3.93 10.90 -18.75
N LEU A 324 -2.90 10.09 -18.54
CA LEU A 324 -3.03 8.73 -18.06
C LEU A 324 -2.94 8.72 -16.53
N TYR A 325 -4.05 8.47 -15.87
CA TYR A 325 -4.08 8.22 -14.44
C TYR A 325 -3.78 6.74 -14.17
N VAL A 326 -2.69 6.45 -13.47
CA VAL A 326 -2.36 5.09 -13.04
C VAL A 326 -2.65 4.97 -11.55
N CYS A 327 -3.71 4.24 -11.22
CA CYS A 327 -4.38 4.31 -9.93
C CYS A 327 -4.45 2.97 -9.22
N THR A 328 -4.42 2.98 -7.88
CA THR A 328 -5.02 1.86 -7.12
C THR A 328 -6.54 1.90 -7.18
N ILE A 329 -7.22 0.82 -6.81
CA ILE A 329 -8.69 0.70 -6.82
C ILE A 329 -9.35 1.86 -6.05
N GLU A 330 -8.87 2.15 -4.84
CA GLU A 330 -9.42 3.17 -3.94
C GLU A 330 -9.19 4.59 -4.49
N LYS A 331 -8.03 4.82 -5.10
CA LYS A 331 -7.69 6.11 -5.72
C LYS A 331 -8.47 6.34 -7.01
N ALA A 332 -8.68 5.30 -7.81
CA ALA A 332 -9.53 5.37 -8.99
C ALA A 332 -10.98 5.69 -8.60
N HIS A 333 -11.51 5.07 -7.54
CA HIS A 333 -12.86 5.36 -7.04
C HIS A 333 -12.99 6.80 -6.56
N SER A 334 -12.01 7.28 -5.78
CA SER A 334 -11.96 8.68 -5.32
C SER A 334 -11.86 9.68 -6.47
N LEU A 335 -11.06 9.36 -7.49
CA LEU A 335 -10.91 10.15 -8.71
C LEU A 335 -12.25 10.24 -9.46
N ILE A 336 -12.93 9.12 -9.67
CA ILE A 336 -14.25 9.09 -10.32
C ILE A 336 -15.29 9.88 -9.53
N ASN A 337 -15.36 9.71 -8.20
CA ASN A 337 -16.27 10.50 -7.36
C ASN A 337 -16.03 12.00 -7.54
N SER A 338 -14.76 12.42 -7.53
CA SER A 338 -14.39 13.82 -7.74
C SER A 338 -14.74 14.33 -9.14
N MET A 339 -14.58 13.49 -10.18
CA MET A 339 -14.97 13.84 -11.55
C MET A 339 -16.49 13.94 -11.73
N ILE A 340 -17.27 13.14 -10.99
CA ILE A 340 -18.73 13.25 -10.94
C ILE A 340 -19.13 14.55 -10.23
N GLU A 341 -18.59 14.83 -9.04
CA GLU A 341 -18.87 16.05 -8.27
C GLU A 341 -18.52 17.32 -9.09
N ALA A 342 -17.41 17.28 -9.83
CA ALA A 342 -16.98 18.37 -10.70
C ALA A 342 -17.69 18.41 -12.08
N LYS A 343 -18.59 17.46 -12.38
CA LYS A 343 -19.28 17.32 -13.67
C LYS A 343 -18.32 17.25 -14.88
N ARG A 344 -17.21 16.52 -14.71
CA ARG A 344 -16.11 16.38 -15.70
C ARG A 344 -15.93 14.96 -16.22
N MET A 345 -16.91 14.08 -16.01
CA MET A 345 -16.83 12.68 -16.48
C MET A 345 -16.63 12.54 -17.99
N ASP A 346 -17.03 13.53 -18.80
CA ASP A 346 -16.80 13.56 -20.24
C ASP A 346 -15.31 13.65 -20.65
N GLU A 347 -14.41 14.00 -19.73
CA GLU A 347 -12.97 14.06 -19.99
C GLU A 347 -12.34 12.65 -20.09
N ILE A 348 -12.91 11.67 -19.38
CA ILE A 348 -12.44 10.27 -19.38
C ILE A 348 -13.05 9.51 -20.56
N GLY A 349 -12.19 8.94 -21.40
CA GLY A 349 -12.60 8.15 -22.56
C GLY A 349 -12.46 6.64 -22.38
N LEU A 350 -11.51 6.20 -21.54
CA LEU A 350 -11.21 4.79 -21.33
C LEU A 350 -10.85 4.51 -19.87
N ILE A 351 -11.42 3.43 -19.32
CA ILE A 351 -11.01 2.85 -18.04
C ILE A 351 -10.58 1.40 -18.29
N VAL A 352 -9.34 1.09 -17.95
CA VAL A 352 -8.79 -0.26 -17.97
C VAL A 352 -8.64 -0.78 -16.55
N VAL A 353 -9.21 -1.95 -16.26
CA VAL A 353 -9.08 -2.64 -14.98
C VAL A 353 -8.21 -3.87 -15.16
N ASP A 354 -7.03 -3.86 -14.53
CA ASP A 354 -6.19 -5.06 -14.42
C ASP A 354 -6.68 -5.94 -13.25
N GLU A 355 -6.49 -7.24 -13.39
CA GLU A 355 -7.00 -8.26 -12.46
C GLU A 355 -8.49 -8.03 -12.11
N LEU A 356 -9.36 -7.92 -13.12
CA LEU A 356 -10.79 -7.66 -12.94
C LEU A 356 -11.46 -8.64 -11.96
N HIS A 357 -10.95 -9.87 -11.83
CA HIS A 357 -11.45 -10.84 -10.85
C HIS A 357 -11.41 -10.37 -9.39
N MET A 358 -10.59 -9.37 -9.08
CA MET A 358 -10.54 -8.70 -7.78
C MET A 358 -11.89 -8.08 -7.38
N ILE A 359 -12.83 -7.92 -8.32
CA ILE A 359 -14.20 -7.50 -8.03
C ILE A 359 -14.92 -8.45 -7.05
N GLY A 360 -14.54 -9.74 -7.03
CA GLY A 360 -15.08 -10.72 -6.08
C GLY A 360 -14.24 -10.90 -4.81
N GLU A 361 -13.20 -10.07 -4.59
CA GLU A 361 -12.39 -10.16 -3.39
C GLU A 361 -13.15 -9.58 -2.18
N GLN A 362 -13.23 -10.37 -1.11
CA GLN A 362 -13.77 -9.95 0.19
C GLN A 362 -12.87 -8.92 0.89
N GLY A 363 -13.40 -8.21 1.88
CA GLY A 363 -12.63 -7.18 2.60
C GLY A 363 -12.66 -5.80 1.97
N GLY A 364 -13.73 -5.48 1.23
CA GLY A 364 -14.08 -4.13 0.80
C GLY A 364 -13.54 -3.66 -0.56
N ARG A 365 -12.38 -4.13 -1.02
CA ARG A 365 -11.83 -3.71 -2.33
C ARG A 365 -12.72 -4.12 -3.51
N GLY A 366 -13.33 -5.31 -3.46
CA GLY A 366 -14.31 -5.77 -4.45
C GLY A 366 -15.51 -4.83 -4.56
N ALA A 367 -16.11 -4.46 -3.41
CA ALA A 367 -17.22 -3.50 -3.35
C ALA A 367 -16.85 -2.11 -3.89
N VAL A 368 -15.63 -1.64 -3.62
CA VAL A 368 -15.15 -0.34 -4.15
C VAL A 368 -14.98 -0.40 -5.66
N LEU A 369 -14.43 -1.48 -6.20
CA LEU A 369 -14.28 -1.68 -7.64
C LEU A 369 -15.65 -1.80 -8.35
N GLU A 370 -16.58 -2.57 -7.77
CA GLU A 370 -17.95 -2.66 -8.29
C GLU A 370 -18.64 -1.29 -8.26
N SER A 371 -18.55 -0.56 -7.15
CA SER A 371 -19.09 0.81 -7.01
C SER A 371 -18.53 1.75 -8.07
N LEU A 372 -17.21 1.70 -8.32
CA LEU A 372 -16.55 2.50 -9.36
C LEU A 372 -17.16 2.23 -10.73
N LEU A 373 -17.22 0.96 -11.14
CA LEU A 373 -17.66 0.56 -12.47
C LEU A 373 -19.16 0.85 -12.67
N SER A 374 -20.00 0.60 -11.66
CA SER A 374 -21.42 0.93 -11.71
C SER A 374 -21.67 2.44 -11.84
N LYS A 375 -20.91 3.29 -11.13
CA LYS A 375 -21.01 4.75 -11.28
C LYS A 375 -20.63 5.23 -12.67
N VAL A 376 -19.55 4.69 -13.23
CA VAL A 376 -19.12 5.02 -14.59
C VAL A 376 -20.20 4.63 -15.58
N LYS A 377 -20.74 3.41 -15.50
CA LYS A 377 -21.84 2.95 -16.35
C LYS A 377 -23.10 3.81 -16.25
N PHE A 378 -23.45 4.22 -15.03
CA PHE A 378 -24.66 5.00 -14.78
C PHE A 378 -24.52 6.45 -15.27
N VAL A 379 -23.37 7.08 -15.05
CA VAL A 379 -23.16 8.51 -15.34
C VAL A 379 -22.66 8.76 -16.78
N SER A 380 -21.90 7.84 -17.37
CA SER A 380 -21.28 8.02 -18.68
C SER A 380 -21.56 6.85 -19.63
N GLN A 381 -22.21 7.16 -20.75
CA GLN A 381 -22.41 6.20 -21.85
C GLN A 381 -21.26 6.20 -22.87
N ARG A 382 -20.32 7.14 -22.74
CA ARG A 382 -19.21 7.34 -23.70
C ARG A 382 -17.90 6.71 -23.25
N THR A 383 -17.75 6.44 -21.94
CA THR A 383 -16.53 5.88 -21.38
C THR A 383 -16.45 4.39 -21.69
N GLN A 384 -15.40 3.97 -22.40
CA GLN A 384 -15.15 2.55 -22.65
C GLN A 384 -14.56 1.89 -21.39
N ILE A 385 -15.01 0.68 -21.06
CA ILE A 385 -14.48 -0.13 -19.96
C ILE A 385 -13.82 -1.38 -20.54
N ILE A 386 -12.57 -1.61 -20.15
CA ILE A 386 -11.79 -2.79 -20.53
C ILE A 386 -11.34 -3.54 -19.29
N GLY A 387 -11.74 -4.80 -19.17
CA GLY A 387 -11.32 -5.71 -18.10
C GLY A 387 -10.28 -6.71 -18.56
N MET A 388 -9.20 -6.86 -17.80
CA MET A 388 -8.21 -7.92 -17.98
C MET A 388 -8.29 -8.86 -16.79
N SER A 389 -8.34 -10.17 -17.02
CA SER A 389 -8.34 -11.14 -15.92
C SER A 389 -7.56 -12.41 -16.26
N ALA A 390 -7.18 -13.15 -15.21
CA ALA A 390 -6.96 -14.58 -15.28
C ALA A 390 -8.29 -15.32 -15.58
N THR A 391 -8.21 -16.62 -15.86
CA THR A 391 -9.38 -17.47 -16.14
C THR A 391 -10.37 -17.48 -14.98
N LEU A 392 -11.66 -17.28 -15.27
CA LEU A 392 -12.75 -17.21 -14.28
C LEU A 392 -13.89 -18.16 -14.67
N SER A 393 -14.60 -18.67 -13.66
CA SER A 393 -15.73 -19.57 -13.87
C SER A 393 -17.02 -18.85 -14.29
N ASN A 394 -17.29 -17.65 -13.77
CA ASN A 394 -18.53 -16.91 -14.02
C ASN A 394 -18.36 -15.68 -14.94
N MET A 395 -17.64 -15.85 -16.06
CA MET A 395 -17.42 -14.76 -17.02
C MET A 395 -18.73 -14.16 -17.58
N SER A 396 -19.79 -14.97 -17.67
CA SER A 396 -21.11 -14.52 -18.14
C SER A 396 -21.75 -13.47 -17.24
N ASP A 397 -21.54 -13.54 -15.91
CA ASP A 397 -22.02 -12.51 -14.98
C ASP A 397 -21.32 -11.18 -15.24
N LEU A 398 -19.99 -11.22 -15.42
CA LEU A 398 -19.19 -10.02 -15.68
C LEU A 398 -19.49 -9.42 -17.05
N GLN A 399 -19.78 -10.27 -18.05
CA GLN A 399 -20.18 -9.86 -19.38
C GLN A 399 -21.46 -9.04 -19.36
N GLU A 400 -22.49 -9.56 -18.70
CA GLU A 400 -23.79 -8.92 -18.54
C GLU A 400 -23.65 -7.65 -17.70
N PHE A 401 -22.90 -7.72 -16.59
CA PHE A 401 -22.62 -6.58 -15.73
C PHE A 401 -21.93 -5.45 -16.49
N LEU A 402 -20.91 -5.70 -17.30
CA LEU A 402 -20.19 -4.65 -18.02
C LEU A 402 -20.78 -4.32 -19.40
N ASN A 403 -21.81 -5.05 -19.84
CA ASN A 403 -22.29 -5.03 -21.23
C ASN A 403 -21.11 -5.13 -22.22
N ALA A 404 -20.26 -6.13 -21.99
CA ALA A 404 -18.98 -6.28 -22.66
C ALA A 404 -18.96 -7.45 -23.65
N ASP A 405 -18.09 -7.38 -24.65
CA ASP A 405 -17.67 -8.56 -25.38
C ASP A 405 -16.65 -9.36 -24.56
N ILE A 406 -16.59 -10.67 -24.76
CA ILE A 406 -15.57 -11.54 -24.14
C ILE A 406 -14.58 -11.97 -25.22
N TYR A 407 -13.29 -11.96 -24.87
CA TYR A 407 -12.25 -12.67 -25.59
C TYR A 407 -11.49 -13.59 -24.64
N GLU A 408 -11.57 -14.90 -24.86
CA GLU A 408 -10.90 -15.89 -24.00
C GLU A 408 -9.99 -16.79 -24.84
N LYS A 409 -8.75 -16.97 -24.37
CA LYS A 409 -7.80 -17.94 -24.91
C LYS A 409 -6.90 -18.50 -23.82
N ASP A 410 -6.65 -19.79 -23.88
CA ASP A 410 -5.59 -20.44 -23.10
C ASP A 410 -4.26 -20.38 -23.87
N PHE A 411 -3.68 -19.17 -23.96
CA PHE A 411 -2.38 -18.96 -24.57
C PHE A 411 -1.32 -18.63 -23.52
N ARG A 412 -0.19 -19.32 -23.61
CA ARG A 412 1.02 -19.04 -22.84
C ARG A 412 2.23 -19.04 -23.78
N PRO A 413 3.14 -18.06 -23.69
CA PRO A 413 4.32 -18.01 -24.56
C PRO A 413 5.30 -19.16 -24.31
N ILE A 414 5.27 -19.76 -23.11
CA ILE A 414 6.15 -20.85 -22.69
C ILE A 414 5.30 -21.96 -22.09
N GLU A 415 5.59 -23.20 -22.46
CA GLU A 415 4.92 -24.38 -21.90
C GLU A 415 5.19 -24.49 -20.38
N LEU A 416 4.15 -24.74 -19.60
CA LEU A 416 4.28 -25.04 -18.17
C LEU A 416 4.10 -26.54 -17.91
N LYS A 417 5.14 -27.15 -17.34
CA LYS A 417 5.11 -28.50 -16.80
C LYS A 417 4.82 -28.47 -15.30
N GLU A 418 3.73 -29.12 -14.89
CA GLU A 418 3.29 -29.14 -13.49
C GLU A 418 3.64 -30.48 -12.84
N TYR A 419 4.31 -30.44 -11.70
CA TYR A 419 4.74 -31.61 -10.94
C TYR A 419 4.24 -31.58 -9.49
N VAL A 420 3.98 -32.76 -8.95
CA VAL A 420 3.70 -32.98 -7.52
C VAL A 420 4.77 -33.89 -6.94
N LYS A 421 5.37 -33.49 -5.82
CA LYS A 421 6.39 -34.27 -5.10
C LYS A 421 5.81 -34.86 -3.83
N VAL A 422 5.91 -36.18 -3.67
CA VAL A 422 5.53 -36.94 -2.46
C VAL A 422 6.73 -37.73 -1.98
N GLY A 423 7.30 -37.39 -0.83
CA GLY A 423 8.55 -38.03 -0.38
C GLY A 423 9.68 -37.81 -1.38
N LYS A 424 10.25 -38.88 -1.94
CA LYS A 424 11.26 -38.81 -3.02
C LYS A 424 10.68 -38.90 -4.43
N GLU A 425 9.40 -39.19 -4.56
CA GLU A 425 8.77 -39.42 -5.85
C GLU A 425 8.26 -38.11 -6.44
N LEU A 426 8.58 -37.88 -7.71
CA LEU A 426 8.13 -36.73 -8.49
C LEU A 426 7.18 -37.21 -9.59
N TYR A 427 5.95 -36.71 -9.53
CA TYR A 427 4.88 -37.04 -10.46
C TYR A 427 4.58 -35.85 -11.37
N GLU A 428 4.31 -36.08 -12.64
CA GLU A 428 3.85 -35.08 -13.61
C GLU A 428 2.33 -35.12 -13.76
N LEU A 429 1.73 -33.94 -13.84
CA LEU A 429 0.31 -33.75 -14.10
C LEU A 429 0.11 -33.64 -15.62
N VAL A 430 -0.12 -34.77 -16.28
CA VAL A 430 -0.30 -34.84 -17.74
C VAL A 430 -1.68 -34.34 -18.15
N ASP A 431 -2.72 -34.76 -17.43
CA ASP A 431 -4.05 -34.15 -17.52
C ASP A 431 -4.25 -33.22 -16.31
N LYS A 432 -4.41 -31.93 -16.61
CA LYS A 432 -4.47 -30.87 -15.60
C LYS A 432 -5.76 -30.92 -14.75
N ASN A 433 -6.73 -31.73 -15.16
CA ASN A 433 -8.02 -31.90 -14.50
C ASN A 433 -8.26 -33.36 -14.03
N SER A 434 -7.20 -34.16 -13.87
CA SER A 434 -7.34 -35.55 -13.41
C SER A 434 -6.51 -35.85 -12.16
N GLU A 435 -6.88 -36.92 -11.46
CA GLU A 435 -6.12 -37.47 -10.34
C GLU A 435 -5.02 -38.44 -10.79
N ASP A 436 -4.88 -38.66 -12.10
CA ASP A 436 -3.94 -39.60 -12.69
C ASP A 436 -2.55 -38.97 -12.81
N TRP A 437 -1.78 -39.08 -11.73
CA TRP A 437 -0.41 -38.54 -11.65
C TRP A 437 0.61 -39.56 -12.16
N HIS A 438 1.38 -39.18 -13.18
CA HIS A 438 2.39 -40.07 -13.76
C HIS A 438 3.73 -39.94 -13.03
N LEU A 439 4.23 -41.03 -12.46
CA LEU A 439 5.56 -41.02 -11.84
C LEU A 439 6.64 -40.81 -12.91
N VAL A 440 7.35 -39.68 -12.85
CA VAL A 440 8.39 -39.34 -13.82
C VAL A 440 9.78 -39.65 -13.28
N ARG A 441 10.02 -39.36 -12.00
CA ARG A 441 11.36 -39.48 -11.41
C ARG A 441 11.30 -39.81 -9.93
N ASN A 442 12.19 -40.70 -9.49
CA ASN A 442 12.55 -40.83 -8.08
C ASN A 442 13.80 -39.99 -7.81
N LEU A 443 13.74 -39.08 -6.85
CA LEU A 443 14.81 -38.13 -6.55
C LEU A 443 15.92 -38.83 -5.76
N ASP A 444 17.06 -39.01 -6.43
CA ASP A 444 18.27 -39.61 -5.85
C ASP A 444 19.42 -38.60 -5.89
N PHE A 445 19.27 -37.51 -5.15
CA PHE A 445 20.34 -36.54 -4.96
C PHE A 445 21.40 -37.08 -3.99
N SER A 446 22.67 -36.73 -4.22
CA SER A 446 23.79 -37.10 -3.35
C SER A 446 23.77 -36.33 -2.01
N TYR A 447 22.79 -36.65 -1.16
CA TYR A 447 22.61 -36.05 0.16
C TYR A 447 23.37 -36.85 1.22
N SER A 448 24.11 -36.14 2.09
CA SER A 448 24.60 -36.75 3.32
C SER A 448 23.44 -36.99 4.30
N LYS A 449 23.67 -37.83 5.32
CA LYS A 449 22.65 -38.08 6.37
C LYS A 449 22.27 -36.77 7.09
N GLU A 450 23.25 -35.90 7.34
CA GLU A 450 23.05 -34.60 7.98
C GLU A 450 22.23 -33.67 7.09
N MET A 451 22.49 -33.66 5.78
CA MET A 451 21.76 -32.84 4.81
C MET A 451 20.31 -33.30 4.71
N LEU A 452 20.05 -34.61 4.67
CA LEU A 452 18.68 -35.14 4.63
C LEU A 452 17.89 -34.85 5.91
N CYS A 453 18.56 -34.80 7.06
CA CYS A 453 17.93 -34.43 8.34
C CYS A 453 17.46 -32.96 8.35
N ARG A 454 18.25 -32.04 7.76
CA ARG A 454 17.91 -30.60 7.72
C ARG A 454 17.05 -30.19 6.52
N ASP A 455 17.16 -30.90 5.41
CA ASP A 455 16.42 -30.70 4.16
C ASP A 455 15.73 -32.01 3.73
N PRO A 456 14.75 -32.50 4.52
CA PRO A 456 14.05 -33.76 4.23
C PRO A 456 13.27 -33.71 2.91
N ASP A 457 12.87 -32.50 2.50
CA ASP A 457 12.13 -32.26 1.26
C ASP A 457 13.04 -32.17 0.02
N MET A 458 14.36 -32.27 0.20
CA MET A 458 15.37 -32.17 -0.86
C MET A 458 15.28 -30.88 -1.70
N ILE A 459 14.92 -29.77 -1.07
CA ILE A 459 14.75 -28.47 -1.74
C ILE A 459 16.08 -28.01 -2.36
N THR A 460 17.20 -28.22 -1.68
CA THR A 460 18.53 -27.80 -2.15
C THR A 460 18.91 -28.53 -3.44
N GLY A 461 18.65 -29.83 -3.55
CA GLY A 461 18.88 -30.62 -4.75
C GLY A 461 18.02 -30.13 -5.91
N LEU A 462 16.73 -29.87 -5.66
CA LEU A 462 15.82 -29.33 -6.65
C LEU A 462 16.26 -27.95 -7.18
N ILE A 463 16.79 -27.05 -6.35
CA ILE A 463 17.24 -25.76 -6.87
C ILE A 463 18.60 -25.84 -7.58
N LEU A 464 19.50 -26.74 -7.15
CA LEU A 464 20.84 -26.91 -7.74
C LEU A 464 20.82 -27.39 -9.18
N GLU A 465 19.73 -28.02 -9.62
CA GLU A 465 19.51 -28.34 -11.04
C GLU A 465 19.35 -27.09 -11.94
N VAL A 466 19.03 -25.94 -11.34
CA VAL A 466 18.59 -24.73 -12.06
C VAL A 466 19.55 -23.55 -11.82
N ILE A 467 19.97 -23.35 -10.57
CA ILE A 467 20.84 -22.23 -10.18
C ILE A 467 22.33 -22.56 -10.40
N PRO A 468 23.19 -21.57 -10.68
CA PRO A 468 22.93 -20.14 -10.79
C PRO A 468 22.53 -19.66 -12.19
N GLN A 469 22.54 -20.52 -13.21
CA GLN A 469 22.29 -20.12 -14.60
C GLN A 469 20.86 -19.62 -14.82
N ASN A 470 19.90 -20.26 -14.16
CA ASN A 470 18.49 -19.95 -14.22
C ASN A 470 17.96 -19.59 -12.83
N SER A 471 16.73 -19.07 -12.79
CA SER A 471 16.14 -18.55 -11.56
C SER A 471 15.05 -19.44 -10.99
N CYS A 472 14.96 -19.47 -9.66
CA CYS A 472 13.98 -20.22 -8.88
C CYS A 472 13.14 -19.31 -7.98
N LEU A 473 11.86 -19.63 -7.81
CA LEU A 473 10.99 -19.06 -6.77
C LEU A 473 10.48 -20.18 -5.87
N ILE A 474 10.55 -19.99 -4.55
CA ILE A 474 10.08 -20.95 -3.56
C ILE A 474 9.00 -20.30 -2.71
N PHE A 475 7.73 -20.64 -2.94
CA PHE A 475 6.61 -20.20 -2.11
C PHE A 475 6.58 -20.98 -0.80
N CYS A 476 6.62 -20.26 0.32
CA CYS A 476 6.57 -20.80 1.68
C CYS A 476 5.29 -20.32 2.40
N PRO A 477 4.73 -21.12 3.33
CA PRO A 477 3.46 -20.78 3.99
C PRO A 477 3.51 -19.53 4.88
N THR A 478 4.64 -19.26 5.53
CA THR A 478 4.79 -18.15 6.48
C THR A 478 6.10 -17.39 6.30
N LYS A 479 6.15 -16.15 6.79
CA LYS A 479 7.34 -15.29 6.76
C LYS A 479 8.57 -15.98 7.38
N LYS A 480 8.38 -16.60 8.55
CA LYS A 480 9.44 -17.33 9.25
C LYS A 480 9.96 -18.52 8.45
N HIS A 481 9.08 -19.23 7.74
CA HIS A 481 9.48 -20.32 6.87
C HIS A 481 10.33 -19.81 5.70
N CYS A 482 10.02 -18.65 5.09
CA CYS A 482 10.87 -18.07 4.05
C CYS A 482 12.32 -17.83 4.55
N GLU A 483 12.46 -17.19 5.72
CA GLU A 483 13.75 -16.90 6.34
C GLU A 483 14.52 -18.20 6.66
N ASN A 484 13.84 -19.18 7.26
CA ASN A 484 14.44 -20.46 7.64
C ASN A 484 14.88 -21.27 6.41
N VAL A 485 14.09 -21.30 5.34
CA VAL A 485 14.44 -22.01 4.10
C VAL A 485 15.63 -21.34 3.42
N ALA A 486 15.66 -20.01 3.35
CA ALA A 486 16.80 -19.29 2.80
C ALA A 486 18.09 -19.61 3.57
N LYS A 487 18.05 -19.60 4.90
CA LYS A 487 19.19 -20.00 5.75
C LYS A 487 19.62 -21.44 5.51
N MET A 488 18.68 -22.37 5.52
CA MET A 488 18.94 -23.80 5.40
C MET A 488 19.59 -24.12 4.06
N ILE A 489 19.06 -23.59 2.96
CA ILE A 489 19.64 -23.74 1.62
C ILE A 489 21.11 -23.26 1.60
N CYS A 490 21.39 -22.08 2.15
CA CYS A 490 22.73 -21.48 2.09
C CYS A 490 23.80 -22.29 2.84
N GLN A 491 23.43 -23.17 3.77
CA GLN A 491 24.37 -24.05 4.46
C GLN A 491 24.92 -25.16 3.56
N PHE A 492 24.20 -25.50 2.50
CA PHE A 492 24.49 -26.64 1.64
C PHE A 492 24.80 -26.25 0.20
N LEU A 493 24.74 -24.96 -0.13
CA LEU A 493 25.10 -24.49 -1.46
C LEU A 493 26.63 -24.50 -1.66
N PRO A 494 27.10 -25.02 -2.80
CA PRO A 494 28.51 -25.13 -3.12
C PRO A 494 29.13 -23.76 -3.46
N ASP A 495 30.45 -23.66 -3.34
CA ASP A 495 31.18 -22.38 -3.47
C ASP A 495 31.06 -21.74 -4.87
N PHE A 496 30.90 -22.53 -5.94
CA PHE A 496 30.73 -21.97 -7.28
C PHE A 496 29.47 -21.07 -7.40
N VAL A 497 28.43 -21.36 -6.61
CA VAL A 497 27.22 -20.53 -6.54
C VAL A 497 27.51 -19.22 -5.79
N ALA A 498 28.38 -19.28 -4.77
CA ALA A 498 28.83 -18.10 -4.05
C ALA A 498 29.66 -17.16 -4.93
N ASP A 499 30.54 -17.72 -5.76
CA ASP A 499 31.42 -16.93 -6.62
C ASP A 499 30.72 -16.34 -7.86
N HIS A 500 29.57 -16.87 -8.26
CA HIS A 500 28.76 -16.30 -9.34
C HIS A 500 28.34 -14.85 -9.02
N ARG A 501 28.68 -13.88 -9.88
CA ARG A 501 28.34 -12.44 -9.73
C ARG A 501 28.66 -11.84 -8.35
N LYS A 502 29.78 -12.28 -7.74
CA LYS A 502 30.21 -11.88 -6.40
C LYS A 502 30.31 -10.37 -6.19
N GLU A 503 30.83 -9.63 -7.17
CA GLU A 503 30.98 -8.17 -7.08
C GLU A 503 29.62 -7.46 -7.05
N GLU A 504 28.70 -7.84 -7.93
CA GLU A 504 27.34 -7.29 -7.99
C GLU A 504 26.55 -7.57 -6.69
N LYS A 505 26.70 -8.78 -6.14
CA LYS A 505 26.14 -9.15 -4.82
C LYS A 505 26.72 -8.28 -3.70
N GLY A 506 28.03 -8.02 -3.71
CA GLY A 506 28.68 -7.13 -2.76
C GLY A 506 28.17 -5.69 -2.83
N LEU A 507 27.96 -5.17 -4.04
CA LEU A 507 27.37 -3.85 -4.25
C LEU A 507 25.92 -3.81 -3.74
N LEU A 508 25.12 -4.84 -3.98
CA LEU A 508 23.74 -4.93 -3.50
C LEU A 508 23.67 -4.86 -1.97
N ILE A 509 24.55 -5.56 -1.25
CA ILE A 509 24.64 -5.48 0.23
C ILE A 509 24.98 -4.07 0.67
N LYS A 510 25.91 -3.40 -0.02
CA LYS A 510 26.28 -2.00 0.28
C LYS A 510 25.08 -1.06 0.08
N THR A 511 24.37 -1.17 -1.04
CA THR A 511 23.18 -0.36 -1.33
C THR A 511 22.08 -0.59 -0.28
N LEU A 512 21.81 -1.85 0.10
CA LEU A 512 20.85 -2.14 1.17
C LEU A 512 21.25 -1.52 2.51
N ARG A 513 22.55 -1.52 2.82
CA ARG A 513 23.08 -0.90 4.03
C ARG A 513 22.87 0.60 4.03
N GLU A 514 23.11 1.25 2.89
CA GLU A 514 22.84 2.68 2.72
C GLU A 514 21.35 2.98 2.92
N GLU A 515 20.46 2.18 2.34
CA GLU A 515 19.01 2.32 2.49
C GLU A 515 18.50 2.03 3.91
N GLY A 516 19.16 1.13 4.63
CA GLY A 516 18.85 0.79 6.03
C GLY A 516 19.49 1.71 7.07
N ASN A 517 20.04 2.87 6.68
CA ASN A 517 20.79 3.78 7.54
C ASN A 517 21.94 3.07 8.29
N GLY A 518 22.72 2.26 7.59
CA GLY A 518 23.82 1.47 8.17
C GLY A 518 23.44 0.06 8.57
N ASN A 519 22.15 -0.29 8.60
CA ASN A 519 21.67 -1.60 9.02
C ASN A 519 21.30 -2.49 7.82
N VAL A 520 21.61 -3.78 7.92
CA VAL A 520 21.14 -4.82 6.99
C VAL A 520 20.86 -6.08 7.81
N CYS A 521 19.84 -6.83 7.44
CA CYS A 521 19.55 -8.10 8.09
C CYS A 521 20.67 -9.12 7.83
N GLU A 522 21.19 -9.73 8.89
CA GLU A 522 22.26 -10.74 8.81
C GLU A 522 21.91 -11.92 7.89
N ILE A 523 20.63 -12.32 7.91
CA ILE A 523 20.12 -13.40 7.07
C ILE A 523 20.30 -13.06 5.59
N LEU A 524 19.99 -11.83 5.18
CA LEU A 524 20.16 -11.37 3.81
C LEU A 524 21.65 -11.29 3.45
N VAL A 525 22.51 -10.81 4.37
CA VAL A 525 23.96 -10.76 4.14
C VAL A 525 24.52 -12.16 3.87
N GLN A 526 24.11 -13.15 4.67
CA GLN A 526 24.52 -14.55 4.50
C GLN A 526 23.97 -15.15 3.21
N SER A 527 22.70 -14.91 2.91
CA SER A 527 22.05 -15.54 1.75
C SER A 527 22.46 -14.93 0.42
N PHE A 528 22.71 -13.60 0.38
CA PHE A 528 23.09 -12.88 -0.83
C PHE A 528 24.44 -13.36 -1.38
N LYS A 529 25.34 -13.82 -0.51
CA LYS A 529 26.59 -14.46 -0.91
C LYS A 529 26.33 -15.54 -1.97
N TYR A 530 25.29 -16.35 -1.78
CA TYR A 530 24.90 -17.44 -2.67
C TYR A 530 23.84 -17.05 -3.71
N GLY A 531 23.51 -15.77 -3.87
CA GLY A 531 22.45 -15.33 -4.78
C GLY A 531 21.04 -15.76 -4.33
N VAL A 532 20.88 -16.08 -3.05
CA VAL A 532 19.61 -16.46 -2.42
C VAL A 532 19.08 -15.29 -1.60
N ALA A 533 17.79 -15.04 -1.62
CA ALA A 533 17.14 -14.08 -0.74
C ALA A 533 15.77 -14.58 -0.28
N TYR A 534 15.23 -13.97 0.77
CA TYR A 534 13.82 -14.13 1.13
C TYR A 534 13.03 -12.86 0.81
N HIS A 535 11.73 -13.00 0.53
CA HIS A 535 10.84 -11.90 0.16
C HIS A 535 9.45 -12.07 0.81
N HIS A 536 9.10 -11.13 1.70
CA HIS A 536 7.78 -11.12 2.34
C HIS A 536 7.46 -9.73 2.92
N SER A 537 6.23 -9.52 3.39
CA SER A 537 5.78 -8.23 3.95
C SER A 537 6.46 -7.78 5.25
N GLY A 538 7.30 -8.62 5.88
CA GLY A 538 8.18 -8.20 6.99
C GLY A 538 9.40 -7.37 6.56
N LEU A 539 9.71 -7.32 5.26
CA LEU A 539 10.72 -6.42 4.68
C LEU A 539 10.10 -5.05 4.39
N THR A 540 10.92 -4.00 4.45
CA THR A 540 10.51 -2.68 3.96
C THR A 540 10.26 -2.71 2.44
N MET A 541 9.48 -1.76 1.92
CA MET A 541 9.23 -1.64 0.48
C MET A 541 10.53 -1.46 -0.32
N ASP A 542 11.50 -0.77 0.26
CA ASP A 542 12.78 -0.47 -0.38
C ASP A 542 13.67 -1.71 -0.49
N GLU A 543 13.73 -2.51 0.56
CA GLU A 543 14.42 -3.80 0.52
C GLU A 543 13.78 -4.72 -0.50
N ARG A 544 12.44 -4.79 -0.53
CA ARG A 544 11.70 -5.59 -1.53
C ARG A 544 12.05 -5.16 -2.95
N LYS A 545 12.01 -3.86 -3.23
CA LYS A 545 12.35 -3.30 -4.54
C LYS A 545 13.78 -3.67 -4.97
N LEU A 546 14.77 -3.52 -4.08
CA LEU A 546 16.16 -3.87 -4.39
C LEU A 546 16.35 -5.37 -4.63
N ILE A 547 15.67 -6.22 -3.86
CA ILE A 547 15.67 -7.68 -4.06
C ILE A 547 15.01 -8.06 -5.39
N GLU A 548 13.88 -7.45 -5.72
CA GLU A 548 13.15 -7.65 -6.97
C GLU A 548 14.01 -7.25 -8.18
N GLU A 549 14.62 -6.05 -8.15
CA GLU A 549 15.52 -5.57 -9.20
C GLU A 549 16.77 -6.46 -9.33
N ALA A 550 17.36 -6.89 -8.22
CA ALA A 550 18.50 -7.79 -8.24
C ALA A 550 18.16 -9.17 -8.80
N TYR A 551 16.95 -9.68 -8.53
CA TYR A 551 16.46 -10.94 -9.10
C TYR A 551 16.21 -10.82 -10.60
N GLN A 552 15.55 -9.74 -11.05
CA GLN A 552 15.32 -9.48 -12.48
C GLN A 552 16.63 -9.39 -13.27
N ASN A 553 17.67 -8.81 -12.68
CA ASN A 553 18.99 -8.68 -13.29
C ASN A 553 19.85 -9.96 -13.21
N GLY A 554 19.36 -11.03 -12.58
CA GLY A 554 20.07 -12.30 -12.39
C GLY A 554 21.19 -12.25 -11.33
N ILE A 555 21.27 -11.19 -10.53
CA ILE A 555 22.20 -11.09 -9.39
C ILE A 555 21.79 -12.08 -8.30
N LEU A 556 20.47 -12.16 -8.07
CA LEU A 556 19.86 -13.18 -7.23
C LEU A 556 19.22 -14.23 -8.14
N CYS A 557 19.53 -15.50 -7.90
CA CYS A 557 19.03 -16.64 -8.67
C CYS A 557 17.93 -17.41 -7.93
N CYS A 558 17.71 -17.17 -6.63
CA CYS A 558 16.66 -17.86 -5.87
C CYS A 558 15.98 -16.93 -4.86
N LEU A 559 14.65 -16.87 -4.87
CA LEU A 559 13.87 -16.21 -3.82
C LEU A 559 12.98 -17.19 -3.06
N THR A 560 13.05 -17.18 -1.74
CA THR A 560 12.03 -17.79 -0.87
C THR A 560 10.99 -16.73 -0.53
N CYS A 561 9.72 -16.94 -0.84
CA CYS A 561 8.71 -15.89 -0.74
C CYS A 561 7.37 -16.36 -0.17
N THR A 562 6.59 -15.42 0.36
CA THR A 562 5.19 -15.65 0.72
C THR A 562 4.26 -15.43 -0.48
N SER A 563 3.01 -15.86 -0.37
CA SER A 563 1.97 -15.67 -1.40
C SER A 563 1.78 -14.23 -1.86
N THR A 564 2.16 -13.24 -1.05
CA THR A 564 2.13 -11.81 -1.41
C THR A 564 2.87 -11.48 -2.71
N LEU A 565 3.90 -12.26 -3.07
CA LEU A 565 4.61 -12.06 -4.34
C LEU A 565 3.79 -12.55 -5.54
N ALA A 566 2.84 -13.47 -5.34
CA ALA A 566 2.05 -14.09 -6.41
C ALA A 566 1.19 -13.08 -7.19
N ALA A 567 0.72 -12.01 -6.54
CA ALA A 567 -0.17 -11.01 -7.14
C ALA A 567 0.47 -9.60 -7.29
N GLY A 568 1.66 -9.37 -6.72
CA GLY A 568 2.15 -8.00 -6.46
C GLY A 568 3.20 -7.42 -7.43
N VAL A 569 3.89 -8.25 -8.20
CA VAL A 569 5.02 -7.83 -9.07
C VAL A 569 5.25 -8.84 -10.18
N ASN A 570 5.71 -8.42 -11.36
CA ASN A 570 6.02 -9.35 -12.45
C ASN A 570 7.45 -9.94 -12.32
N LEU A 571 7.59 -11.06 -11.60
CA LEU A 571 8.84 -11.81 -11.42
C LEU A 571 8.66 -13.25 -11.93
N PRO A 572 9.07 -13.56 -13.17
CA PRO A 572 9.09 -14.91 -13.70
C PRO A 572 10.37 -15.67 -13.30
N ALA A 573 10.28 -17.00 -13.26
CA ALA A 573 11.37 -17.89 -12.88
C ALA A 573 11.36 -19.16 -13.72
N LYS A 574 12.51 -19.78 -13.99
CA LYS A 574 12.55 -21.08 -14.71
C LYS A 574 11.76 -22.14 -13.94
N ARG A 575 11.95 -22.19 -12.61
CA ARG A 575 11.29 -23.15 -11.72
C ARG A 575 10.59 -22.46 -10.55
N VAL A 576 9.35 -22.87 -10.29
CA VAL A 576 8.57 -22.45 -9.12
C VAL A 576 8.34 -23.65 -8.22
N ILE A 577 8.64 -23.54 -6.93
CA ILE A 577 8.44 -24.59 -5.94
C ILE A 577 7.44 -24.08 -4.90
N LEU A 578 6.34 -24.81 -4.68
CA LEU A 578 5.44 -24.57 -3.56
C LEU A 578 5.81 -25.56 -2.46
N ARG A 579 6.33 -25.06 -1.34
CA ARG A 579 6.83 -25.92 -0.25
C ARG A 579 5.71 -26.70 0.45
N ALA A 580 4.49 -26.19 0.41
CA ALA A 580 3.32 -26.86 0.96
C ALA A 580 2.05 -26.30 0.28
N PRO A 581 0.92 -27.04 0.29
CA PRO A 581 -0.35 -26.58 -0.25
C PRO A 581 -1.11 -25.63 0.70
N TYR A 582 -0.38 -24.83 1.49
CA TYR A 582 -0.93 -23.97 2.53
C TYR A 582 -0.38 -22.55 2.48
N ILE A 583 -1.22 -21.56 2.80
CA ILE A 583 -0.83 -20.19 3.13
C ILE A 583 -1.22 -19.96 4.60
N GLY A 584 -0.23 -19.72 5.46
CA GLY A 584 -0.47 -19.81 6.89
C GLY A 584 -0.95 -21.20 7.27
N MET A 585 -2.19 -21.30 7.75
CA MET A 585 -2.87 -22.55 8.10
C MET A 585 -3.98 -22.91 7.10
N GLU A 586 -4.27 -22.04 6.14
CA GLU A 586 -5.35 -22.24 5.17
C GLU A 586 -4.85 -23.02 3.96
N PHE A 587 -5.65 -23.99 3.52
CA PHE A 587 -5.40 -24.72 2.28
C PHE A 587 -5.64 -23.80 1.08
N ILE A 588 -4.79 -23.87 0.06
CA ILE A 588 -4.85 -22.96 -1.10
C ILE A 588 -6.05 -23.26 -2.01
N THR A 589 -6.61 -22.23 -2.66
CA THR A 589 -7.60 -22.38 -3.74
C THR A 589 -6.91 -22.63 -5.08
N LEU A 590 -7.65 -23.15 -6.06
CA LEU A 590 -7.11 -23.41 -7.40
C LEU A 590 -6.60 -22.12 -8.06
N SER A 591 -7.32 -21.00 -7.87
CA SER A 591 -6.91 -19.69 -8.38
C SER A 591 -5.55 -19.27 -7.81
N ARG A 592 -5.39 -19.34 -6.47
CA ARG A 592 -4.10 -19.00 -5.81
C ARG A 592 -2.97 -19.93 -6.26
N TYR A 593 -3.24 -21.22 -6.42
CA TYR A 593 -2.27 -22.17 -6.97
C TYR A 593 -1.84 -21.79 -8.40
N LYS A 594 -2.80 -21.56 -9.30
CA LYS A 594 -2.53 -21.18 -10.70
C LYS A 594 -1.81 -19.83 -10.82
N GLN A 595 -2.10 -18.86 -9.96
CA GLN A 595 -1.36 -17.58 -9.89
C GLN A 595 0.12 -17.78 -9.50
N MET A 596 0.41 -18.67 -8.55
CA MET A 596 1.79 -18.95 -8.13
C MET A 596 2.59 -19.66 -9.22
N ILE A 597 2.07 -20.76 -9.77
CA ILE A 597 2.76 -21.53 -10.82
C ILE A 597 2.80 -20.81 -12.17
N GLY A 598 1.89 -19.85 -12.39
CA GLY A 598 1.87 -18.97 -13.56
C GLY A 598 3.15 -18.14 -13.73
N ARG A 599 4.01 -18.10 -12.70
CA ARG A 599 5.32 -17.43 -12.71
C ARG A 599 6.45 -18.29 -13.25
N ALA A 600 6.21 -19.58 -13.49
CA ALA A 600 7.20 -20.46 -14.06
C ALA A 600 7.39 -20.19 -15.58
N GLY A 601 8.63 -20.22 -16.08
CA GLY A 601 8.99 -19.89 -17.45
C GLY A 601 9.15 -18.38 -17.71
N ARG A 602 10.33 -17.97 -18.19
CA ARG A 602 10.66 -16.58 -18.57
C ARG A 602 10.56 -16.39 -20.07
N ALA A 603 9.53 -15.66 -20.52
CA ALA A 603 9.25 -15.41 -21.94
C ALA A 603 10.50 -14.91 -22.69
N GLY A 604 10.86 -15.58 -23.79
CA GLY A 604 12.03 -15.24 -24.61
C GLY A 604 13.38 -15.73 -24.08
N ILE A 605 13.41 -16.44 -22.95
CA ILE A 605 14.64 -16.99 -22.35
C ILE A 605 14.56 -18.50 -22.19
N ASP A 606 13.46 -19.01 -21.60
CA ASP A 606 13.31 -20.43 -21.30
C ASP A 606 12.47 -21.15 -22.36
N ASP A 607 12.83 -22.40 -22.70
CA ASP A 607 12.02 -23.26 -23.58
C ASP A 607 10.74 -23.77 -22.90
N SER A 608 10.79 -23.91 -21.57
CA SER A 608 9.71 -24.42 -20.72
C SER A 608 9.82 -23.85 -19.31
N GLY A 609 8.71 -23.78 -18.58
CA GLY A 609 8.67 -23.50 -17.16
C GLY A 609 8.25 -24.73 -16.37
N GLU A 610 8.74 -24.86 -15.13
CA GLU A 610 8.39 -25.98 -14.26
C GLU A 610 7.79 -25.50 -12.94
N SER A 611 6.74 -26.16 -12.48
CA SER A 611 6.23 -25.98 -11.12
C SER A 611 6.26 -27.27 -10.33
N ILE A 612 6.73 -27.23 -9.09
CA ILE A 612 6.78 -28.40 -8.19
C ILE A 612 6.00 -28.08 -6.92
N LEU A 613 4.88 -28.77 -6.70
CA LEU A 613 4.12 -28.72 -5.44
C LEU A 613 4.58 -29.85 -4.52
N ILE A 614 5.21 -29.50 -3.40
CA ILE A 614 5.65 -30.45 -2.38
C ILE A 614 4.48 -30.70 -1.42
N ILE A 615 4.15 -31.98 -1.22
CA ILE A 615 3.02 -32.37 -0.37
C ILE A 615 3.39 -33.53 0.55
N LYS A 616 2.71 -33.63 1.69
CA LYS A 616 2.76 -34.83 2.52
C LYS A 616 1.83 -35.90 1.95
N PRO A 617 2.05 -37.19 2.24
CA PRO A 617 1.12 -38.26 1.85
C PRO A 617 -0.33 -38.00 2.29
N THR A 618 -0.53 -37.34 3.43
CA THR A 618 -1.84 -36.94 3.96
C THR A 618 -2.59 -35.93 3.10
N ASP A 619 -1.87 -35.12 2.33
CA ASP A 619 -2.45 -34.02 1.57
C ASP A 619 -2.86 -34.46 0.15
N ARG A 620 -2.46 -35.66 -0.27
CA ARG A 620 -2.65 -36.19 -1.63
C ARG A 620 -4.10 -36.12 -2.09
N PHE A 621 -5.04 -36.54 -1.24
CA PHE A 621 -6.47 -36.48 -1.55
C PHE A 621 -6.97 -35.04 -1.73
N ASN A 622 -6.61 -34.14 -0.82
CA ASN A 622 -7.04 -32.73 -0.90
C ASN A 622 -6.43 -32.02 -2.11
N VAL A 623 -5.21 -32.38 -2.49
CA VAL A 623 -4.54 -31.85 -3.69
C VAL A 623 -5.18 -32.40 -4.97
N GLY A 624 -5.59 -33.67 -5.00
CA GLY A 624 -6.39 -34.21 -6.11
C GLY A 624 -7.69 -33.43 -6.30
N LYS A 625 -8.41 -33.18 -5.19
CA LYS A 625 -9.62 -32.33 -5.19
C LYS A 625 -9.35 -30.89 -5.60
N LEU A 626 -8.21 -30.32 -5.22
CA LEU A 626 -7.80 -28.97 -5.62
C LEU A 626 -7.65 -28.85 -7.13
N LEU A 627 -6.94 -29.79 -7.75
CA LEU A 627 -6.65 -29.78 -9.19
C LEU A 627 -7.90 -29.99 -10.04
N THR A 628 -8.91 -30.67 -9.50
CA THR A 628 -10.20 -30.93 -10.17
C THR A 628 -11.30 -29.91 -9.81
N SER A 629 -11.00 -28.96 -8.91
CA SER A 629 -11.98 -27.95 -8.50
C SER A 629 -12.22 -26.88 -9.58
N GLU A 630 -13.33 -26.17 -9.48
CA GLU A 630 -13.59 -25.02 -10.36
C GLU A 630 -12.78 -23.79 -9.93
N MET A 631 -12.47 -22.90 -10.88
CA MET A 631 -11.88 -21.59 -10.57
C MET A 631 -12.85 -20.76 -9.72
N ASP A 632 -12.29 -19.92 -8.84
CA ASP A 632 -13.06 -19.03 -7.98
C ASP A 632 -14.02 -18.17 -8.83
N SER A 633 -15.29 -18.07 -8.39
CA SER A 633 -16.29 -17.22 -9.02
C SER A 633 -16.28 -15.82 -8.40
N CYS A 634 -16.45 -14.79 -9.23
CA CYS A 634 -16.56 -13.42 -8.77
C CYS A 634 -17.97 -13.15 -8.24
N GLN A 635 -18.15 -13.24 -6.91
CA GLN A 635 -19.40 -12.88 -6.24
C GLN A 635 -19.41 -11.39 -5.87
N SER A 636 -20.55 -10.72 -6.04
CA SER A 636 -20.69 -9.34 -5.59
C SER A 636 -20.62 -9.23 -4.07
N ASN A 637 -19.74 -8.34 -3.58
CA ASN A 637 -19.64 -8.04 -2.16
C ASN A 637 -20.93 -7.42 -1.61
N PHE A 638 -21.78 -6.80 -2.42
CA PHE A 638 -23.07 -6.29 -1.94
C PHE A 638 -24.08 -7.40 -1.61
N ILE A 639 -23.83 -8.63 -2.06
CA ILE A 639 -24.60 -9.83 -1.69
C ILE A 639 -23.95 -10.49 -0.46
N THR A 640 -22.62 -10.69 -0.47
CA THR A 640 -21.92 -11.42 0.60
C THR A 640 -21.71 -10.59 1.87
N GLU A 641 -21.54 -9.26 1.73
CA GLU A 641 -21.29 -8.26 2.77
C GLU A 641 -22.31 -7.09 2.61
N PRO A 642 -23.61 -7.31 2.86
CA PRO A 642 -24.67 -6.33 2.59
C PRO A 642 -24.49 -4.98 3.30
N GLU A 643 -23.75 -4.94 4.41
CA GLU A 643 -23.37 -3.72 5.12
C GLU A 643 -22.54 -2.74 4.25
N ARG A 644 -21.91 -3.21 3.17
CA ARG A 644 -21.19 -2.36 2.22
C ARG A 644 -22.14 -1.46 1.42
N LEU A 645 -23.41 -1.83 1.29
CA LEU A 645 -24.44 -1.01 0.64
C LEU A 645 -24.62 0.35 1.32
N HIS A 646 -24.38 0.46 2.63
CA HIS A 646 -24.43 1.73 3.35
C HIS A 646 -23.51 2.76 2.70
N THR A 647 -22.25 2.38 2.41
CA THR A 647 -21.24 3.28 1.83
C THR A 647 -21.55 3.61 0.36
N LEU A 648 -22.10 2.66 -0.40
CA LEU A 648 -22.53 2.89 -1.77
C LEU A 648 -23.67 3.91 -1.82
N ILE A 649 -24.78 3.64 -1.11
CA ILE A 649 -25.95 4.50 -1.11
C ILE A 649 -25.61 5.90 -0.59
N LEU A 650 -24.86 6.00 0.50
CA LEU A 650 -24.40 7.30 1.00
C LEU A 650 -23.59 8.06 -0.05
N SER A 651 -22.74 7.37 -0.81
CA SER A 651 -22.00 7.98 -1.90
C SER A 651 -22.89 8.39 -3.08
N LEU A 652 -23.97 7.68 -3.39
CA LEU A 652 -24.91 8.08 -4.45
C LEU A 652 -25.62 9.40 -4.10
N VAL A 653 -26.06 9.53 -2.83
CA VAL A 653 -26.70 10.76 -2.35
C VAL A 653 -25.69 11.90 -2.24
N GLY A 654 -24.49 11.62 -1.74
CA GLY A 654 -23.42 12.62 -1.61
C GLY A 654 -22.93 13.18 -2.94
N LEU A 655 -23.00 12.37 -4.02
CA LEU A 655 -22.66 12.78 -5.39
C LEU A 655 -23.85 13.36 -6.17
N GLU A 656 -25.02 13.51 -5.53
CA GLU A 656 -26.26 13.97 -6.17
C GLU A 656 -26.70 13.08 -7.35
N ILE A 657 -26.36 11.78 -7.31
CA ILE A 657 -26.79 10.79 -8.31
C ILE A 657 -28.21 10.30 -8.01
N ALA A 658 -28.55 10.16 -6.72
CA ALA A 658 -29.86 9.69 -6.28
C ALA A 658 -30.33 10.46 -5.03
N SER A 659 -31.61 10.80 -5.01
CA SER A 659 -32.32 11.52 -3.96
C SER A 659 -33.62 10.81 -3.53
N THR A 660 -34.04 9.80 -4.29
CA THR A 660 -35.23 8.97 -4.02
C THR A 660 -34.90 7.48 -4.03
N ILE A 661 -35.78 6.67 -3.43
CA ILE A 661 -35.62 5.20 -3.39
C ILE A 661 -35.65 4.63 -4.80
N SER A 662 -36.48 5.18 -5.69
CA SER A 662 -36.57 4.76 -7.10
C SER A 662 -35.29 5.03 -7.88
N GLU A 663 -34.61 6.15 -7.62
CA GLU A 663 -33.32 6.45 -8.26
C GLU A 663 -32.21 5.52 -7.76
N VAL A 664 -32.20 5.19 -6.46
CA VAL A 664 -31.29 4.18 -5.91
C VAL A 664 -31.54 2.82 -6.57
N HIS A 665 -32.80 2.43 -6.73
CA HIS A 665 -33.15 1.20 -7.45
C HIS A 665 -32.63 1.18 -8.88
N SER A 666 -32.86 2.26 -9.62
CA SER A 666 -32.37 2.40 -11.00
C SER A 666 -30.84 2.31 -11.07
N PHE A 667 -30.13 2.89 -10.10
CA PHE A 667 -28.69 2.72 -10.00
C PHE A 667 -28.30 1.25 -9.73
N MET A 668 -28.97 0.59 -8.79
CA MET A 668 -28.66 -0.78 -8.39
C MET A 668 -28.78 -1.77 -9.55
N GLU A 669 -29.66 -1.54 -10.52
CA GLU A 669 -29.75 -2.35 -11.76
C GLU A 669 -28.44 -2.38 -12.56
N HIS A 670 -27.55 -1.41 -12.36
CA HIS A 670 -26.25 -1.32 -13.04
C HIS A 670 -25.11 -2.00 -12.27
N THR A 671 -25.40 -2.72 -11.19
CA THR A 671 -24.42 -3.43 -10.32
C THR A 671 -24.26 -4.91 -10.69
N LEU A 672 -23.16 -5.54 -10.28
CA LEU A 672 -22.96 -6.99 -10.43
C LEU A 672 -23.95 -7.73 -9.52
N ALA A 673 -24.24 -7.16 -8.35
CA ALA A 673 -25.26 -7.67 -7.44
C ALA A 673 -26.62 -7.86 -8.12
N ALA A 674 -27.05 -6.91 -8.96
CA ALA A 674 -28.33 -7.02 -9.67
C ALA A 674 -28.34 -8.19 -10.66
N VAL A 675 -27.28 -8.35 -11.47
CA VAL A 675 -27.13 -9.47 -12.41
C VAL A 675 -27.23 -10.81 -11.68
N GLN A 676 -26.54 -10.94 -10.55
CA GLN A 676 -26.51 -12.19 -9.79
C GLN A 676 -27.83 -12.46 -9.05
N ASN A 677 -28.46 -11.44 -8.48
CA ASN A 677 -29.76 -11.56 -7.82
C ASN A 677 -30.89 -11.94 -8.80
N GLN A 678 -30.85 -11.43 -10.03
CA GLN A 678 -31.80 -11.83 -11.08
C GLN A 678 -31.72 -13.32 -11.40
N LYS A 679 -30.50 -13.87 -11.48
CA LYS A 679 -30.28 -15.31 -11.72
C LYS A 679 -30.76 -16.19 -10.56
N ILE A 680 -30.69 -15.68 -9.33
CA ILE A 680 -31.15 -16.39 -8.13
C ILE A 680 -32.67 -16.17 -7.88
N GLY A 681 -33.29 -15.19 -8.53
CA GLY A 681 -34.71 -14.85 -8.36
C GLY A 681 -35.03 -14.11 -7.06
N THR A 682 -34.05 -13.38 -6.49
CA THR A 682 -34.21 -12.65 -5.23
C THR A 682 -34.39 -11.15 -5.49
N SER A 683 -35.40 -10.51 -4.89
CA SER A 683 -35.58 -9.06 -4.97
C SER A 683 -34.73 -8.34 -3.92
N SER A 684 -33.92 -7.36 -4.35
CA SER A 684 -33.10 -6.52 -3.45
C SER A 684 -33.85 -5.34 -2.84
N SER A 685 -35.16 -5.20 -3.08
CA SER A 685 -35.91 -3.99 -2.71
C SER A 685 -36.02 -3.74 -1.22
N SER A 686 -36.36 -4.77 -0.45
CA SER A 686 -36.43 -4.65 1.02
C SER A 686 -35.07 -4.27 1.62
N LEU A 687 -33.97 -4.81 1.07
CA LEU A 687 -32.61 -4.54 1.55
C LEU A 687 -32.22 -3.07 1.35
N ILE A 688 -32.56 -2.47 0.20
CA ILE A 688 -32.29 -1.06 -0.09
C ILE A 688 -33.06 -0.17 0.90
N GLU A 689 -34.35 -0.44 1.08
CA GLU A 689 -35.19 0.31 2.02
C GLU A 689 -34.67 0.21 3.45
N ASP A 690 -34.31 -0.99 3.91
CA ASP A 690 -33.76 -1.23 5.24
C ASP A 690 -32.41 -0.52 5.42
N THR A 691 -31.57 -0.49 4.37
CA THR A 691 -30.28 0.22 4.37
C THR A 691 -30.47 1.73 4.49
N ILE A 692 -31.41 2.31 3.74
CA ILE A 692 -31.75 3.75 3.84
C ILE A 692 -32.32 4.06 5.23
N ARG A 693 -33.23 3.22 5.75
CA ARG A 693 -33.78 3.36 7.10
C ARG A 693 -32.67 3.34 8.16
N ASN A 694 -31.67 2.48 7.98
CA ASN A 694 -30.51 2.39 8.86
C ASN A 694 -29.62 3.66 8.77
N LEU A 695 -29.32 4.13 7.57
CA LEU A 695 -28.58 5.40 7.38
C LEU A 695 -29.30 6.60 8.02
N CYS A 696 -30.63 6.65 7.93
CA CYS A 696 -31.44 7.66 8.61
C CYS A 696 -31.40 7.51 10.14
N LYS A 697 -31.46 6.28 10.66
CA LYS A 697 -31.35 5.99 12.10
C LYS A 697 -30.02 6.49 12.69
N HIS A 698 -28.92 6.35 11.94
CA HIS A 698 -27.60 6.84 12.33
C HIS A 698 -27.36 8.31 11.95
N SER A 699 -28.40 9.06 11.54
CA SER A 699 -28.32 10.48 11.18
C SER A 699 -27.35 10.81 10.05
N LEU A 700 -27.06 9.86 9.16
CA LEU A 700 -26.24 10.07 7.95
C LEU A 700 -27.08 10.60 6.79
N LEU A 701 -28.34 10.14 6.72
CA LEU A 701 -29.35 10.66 5.81
C LEU A 701 -30.52 11.23 6.60
N LYS A 702 -31.32 12.08 5.96
CA LYS A 702 -32.56 12.63 6.52
C LYS A 702 -33.62 12.69 5.43
N TYR A 703 -34.81 12.18 5.71
CA TYR A 703 -35.99 12.38 4.87
C TYR A 703 -36.38 13.86 4.84
N ASP A 704 -36.81 14.35 3.68
CA ASP A 704 -37.33 15.70 3.58
C ASP A 704 -38.59 15.83 4.46
N SER A 705 -38.68 16.95 5.16
CA SER A 705 -39.87 17.34 5.92
C SER A 705 -41.08 17.59 5.04
N ALA A 706 -40.88 17.98 3.78
CA ALA A 706 -41.96 18.28 2.83
C ALA A 706 -42.46 17.04 2.08
N ASP A 707 -41.55 16.11 1.73
CA ASP A 707 -41.89 14.87 1.02
C ASP A 707 -41.05 13.69 1.55
N PRO A 708 -41.67 12.70 2.22
CA PRO A 708 -40.96 11.55 2.76
C PRO A 708 -40.35 10.62 1.67
N ASN A 709 -40.64 10.84 0.39
CA ASN A 709 -40.02 10.09 -0.71
C ASN A 709 -38.61 10.59 -1.04
N PHE A 710 -38.29 11.83 -0.67
CA PHE A 710 -36.99 12.42 -0.88
C PHE A 710 -36.16 12.33 0.39
N PHE A 711 -34.87 12.04 0.23
CA PHE A 711 -33.90 12.10 1.31
C PHE A 711 -32.68 12.92 0.87
N SER A 712 -32.07 13.57 1.86
CA SER A 712 -30.90 14.40 1.69
C SER A 712 -29.80 13.94 2.63
N ILE A 713 -28.55 14.22 2.26
CA ILE A 713 -27.38 13.91 3.06
C ILE A 713 -27.22 14.95 4.19
N THR A 714 -26.99 14.48 5.42
CA THR A 714 -26.73 15.37 6.56
C THR A 714 -25.26 15.84 6.56
N ASN A 715 -24.88 16.79 7.42
CA ASN A 715 -23.46 17.17 7.55
C ASN A 715 -22.59 15.99 8.02
N LEU A 716 -23.13 15.12 8.89
CA LEU A 716 -22.46 13.90 9.30
C LEU A 716 -22.37 12.88 8.15
N GLY A 717 -23.42 12.78 7.34
CA GLY A 717 -23.39 12.00 6.10
C GLY A 717 -22.33 12.50 5.12
N LYS A 718 -22.23 13.82 4.92
CA LYS A 718 -21.19 14.44 4.07
C LYS A 718 -19.80 14.15 4.61
N ALA A 719 -19.61 14.23 5.92
CA ALA A 719 -18.36 13.86 6.59
C ALA A 719 -18.00 12.40 6.32
N ALA A 720 -18.95 11.48 6.52
CA ALA A 720 -18.76 10.05 6.29
C ALA A 720 -18.47 9.72 4.82
N PHE A 721 -19.16 10.38 3.89
CA PHE A 721 -18.92 10.27 2.46
C PHE A 721 -17.52 10.75 2.06
N ARG A 722 -17.11 11.95 2.48
CA ARG A 722 -15.76 12.49 2.19
C ARG A 722 -14.63 11.72 2.87
N GLY A 723 -14.90 11.16 4.05
CA GLY A 723 -13.99 10.25 4.74
C GLY A 723 -13.92 8.85 4.11
N GLY A 724 -14.93 8.44 3.34
CA GLY A 724 -15.05 7.09 2.79
C GLY A 724 -15.21 6.02 3.88
N VAL A 725 -15.91 6.35 4.97
CA VAL A 725 -16.02 5.50 6.17
C VAL A 725 -17.40 4.85 6.30
N ASP A 726 -17.44 3.68 6.95
CA ASP A 726 -18.66 2.96 7.26
C ASP A 726 -19.28 3.41 8.60
N ILE A 727 -20.51 2.95 8.88
CA ILE A 727 -21.27 3.36 10.07
C ILE A 727 -20.49 3.08 11.39
N PRO A 728 -19.92 1.89 11.62
CA PRO A 728 -19.15 1.63 12.84
C PRO A 728 -17.96 2.58 13.01
N THR A 729 -17.24 2.87 11.93
CA THR A 729 -16.10 3.79 11.96
C THR A 729 -16.54 5.23 12.25
N VAL A 730 -17.70 5.66 11.73
CA VAL A 730 -18.27 6.99 12.05
C VAL A 730 -18.53 7.12 13.55
N GLU A 731 -19.16 6.12 14.17
CA GLU A 731 -19.44 6.14 15.62
C GLU A 731 -18.16 6.14 16.44
N GLU A 732 -17.17 5.33 16.04
CA GLU A 732 -15.86 5.31 16.67
C GLU A 732 -15.16 6.67 16.58
N PHE A 733 -15.17 7.30 15.40
CA PHE A 733 -14.57 8.62 15.18
C PHE A 733 -15.23 9.69 16.02
N LEU A 734 -16.57 9.78 16.00
CA LEU A 734 -17.30 10.75 16.81
C LEU A 734 -16.98 10.60 18.29
N LYS A 735 -16.99 9.36 18.80
CA LYS A 735 -16.64 9.07 20.20
C LYS A 735 -15.21 9.50 20.51
N ARG A 736 -14.24 9.08 19.70
CA ARG A 736 -12.82 9.32 19.91
C ARG A 736 -12.46 10.81 19.80
N LEU A 737 -12.97 11.51 18.78
CA LEU A 737 -12.74 12.95 18.58
C LEU A 737 -13.39 13.79 19.68
N SER A 738 -14.63 13.47 20.07
CA SER A 738 -15.34 14.19 21.14
C SER A 738 -14.67 13.99 22.49
N GLN A 739 -14.22 12.78 22.79
CA GLN A 739 -13.42 12.51 24.00
C GLN A 739 -12.10 13.29 23.96
N GLY A 740 -11.42 13.32 22.82
CA GLY A 740 -10.21 14.12 22.64
C GLY A 740 -10.43 15.62 22.85
N LEU A 741 -11.59 16.17 22.46
CA LEU A 741 -11.92 17.59 22.68
C LEU A 741 -12.14 17.94 24.16
N ASN A 742 -12.57 16.99 25.00
CA ASN A 742 -12.77 17.23 26.43
C ASN A 742 -11.45 17.44 27.19
N GLY A 743 -10.32 17.05 26.60
CA GLY A 743 -8.99 17.13 27.20
C GLY A 743 -7.89 17.15 26.14
N LEU A 744 -8.00 18.03 25.13
CA LEU A 744 -7.05 18.06 24.03
C LEU A 744 -5.71 18.58 24.52
N VAL A 745 -4.68 17.76 24.36
CA VAL A 745 -3.33 18.04 24.82
C VAL A 745 -2.48 18.47 23.63
N LEU A 746 -2.06 19.73 23.60
CA LEU A 746 -1.34 20.34 22.48
C LEU A 746 0.16 20.51 22.73
N HIS A 747 0.64 20.24 23.95
CA HIS A 747 2.08 20.30 24.24
C HIS A 747 2.86 19.11 23.64
N SER A 748 2.16 18.04 23.23
CA SER A 748 2.72 16.83 22.63
C SER A 748 1.84 16.35 21.47
N TYR A 749 2.48 15.79 20.44
CA TYR A 749 1.79 15.17 19.31
C TYR A 749 1.25 13.76 19.63
N LEU A 750 1.62 13.19 20.78
CA LEU A 750 1.21 11.84 21.18
C LEU A 750 -0.32 11.68 21.22
N HIS A 751 -1.05 12.70 21.66
CA HIS A 751 -2.51 12.66 21.68
C HIS A 751 -3.08 12.62 20.25
N LEU A 752 -2.58 13.47 19.34
CA LEU A 752 -3.01 13.41 17.93
C LEU A 752 -2.67 12.07 17.28
N ILE A 753 -1.50 11.50 17.57
CA ILE A 753 -1.11 10.17 17.10
C ILE A 753 -2.07 9.09 17.61
N TYR A 754 -2.44 9.14 18.90
CA TYR A 754 -3.42 8.22 19.47
C TYR A 754 -4.78 8.29 18.75
N LEU A 755 -5.24 9.52 18.42
CA LEU A 755 -6.47 9.76 17.68
C LEU A 755 -6.43 9.27 16.22
N VAL A 756 -5.25 9.02 15.64
CA VAL A 756 -5.14 8.48 14.26
C VAL A 756 -4.54 7.08 14.22
N THR A 757 -4.28 6.48 15.37
CA THR A 757 -3.75 5.12 15.44
C THR A 757 -4.83 4.13 15.01
N PRO A 758 -4.58 3.19 14.08
CA PRO A 758 -5.54 2.18 13.67
C PRO A 758 -5.61 1.03 14.67
N ALA A 759 -6.82 0.68 15.14
CA ALA A 759 -7.03 -0.37 16.13
C ALA A 759 -6.72 -1.80 15.60
N GLU A 760 -6.85 -2.01 14.29
CA GLU A 760 -6.67 -3.31 13.61
C GLU A 760 -5.27 -3.91 13.79
N PHE A 761 -4.25 -3.07 14.02
CA PHE A 761 -2.87 -3.52 14.21
C PHE A 761 -2.65 -4.26 15.54
N SER A 762 -3.63 -4.25 16.44
CA SER A 762 -3.60 -5.04 17.68
C SER A 762 -3.44 -6.55 17.42
N VAL A 763 -3.88 -7.05 16.26
CA VAL A 763 -3.71 -8.47 15.89
C VAL A 763 -2.28 -8.74 15.37
N SER A 764 -1.70 -7.80 14.63
CA SER A 764 -0.39 -7.97 13.99
C SER A 764 0.80 -7.62 14.89
N ILE A 765 0.58 -6.74 15.87
CA ILE A 765 1.59 -6.27 16.81
C ILE A 765 1.26 -6.85 18.18
N PRO A 766 1.99 -7.88 18.64
CA PRO A 766 1.75 -8.44 19.96
C PRO A 766 2.06 -7.39 21.03
N PHE A 767 1.20 -7.32 22.04
CA PHE A 767 1.42 -6.47 23.20
C PHE A 767 2.52 -7.07 24.09
N SER A 768 3.58 -6.31 24.36
CA SER A 768 4.65 -6.72 25.28
C SER A 768 4.60 -5.84 26.55
N PRO A 769 4.14 -6.39 27.69
CA PRO A 769 4.07 -5.66 28.96
C PRO A 769 5.41 -5.08 29.40
N ASP A 770 6.50 -5.84 29.24
CA ASP A 770 7.83 -5.45 29.69
C ASP A 770 8.36 -4.25 28.90
N ILE A 771 8.25 -4.31 27.57
CA ILE A 771 8.64 -3.20 26.68
C ILE A 771 7.76 -1.99 26.95
N PHE A 772 6.44 -2.19 27.10
CA PHE A 772 5.52 -1.11 27.40
C PHE A 772 5.86 -0.40 28.72
N TYR A 773 6.17 -1.14 29.79
CA TYR A 773 6.60 -0.57 31.07
C TYR A 773 7.88 0.27 30.93
N GLN A 774 8.88 -0.26 30.21
CA GLN A 774 10.15 0.46 29.96
C GLN A 774 9.93 1.75 29.16
N VAL A 775 9.08 1.71 28.13
CA VAL A 775 8.78 2.90 27.33
C VAL A 775 7.97 3.91 28.13
N TYR A 776 6.95 3.46 28.87
CA TYR A 776 6.10 4.32 29.69
C TYR A 776 6.91 5.08 30.76
N THR A 777 7.83 4.38 31.44
CA THR A 777 8.70 5.00 32.46
C THR A 777 9.73 5.96 31.88
N SER A 778 9.97 5.93 30.57
CA SER A 778 10.83 6.89 29.87
C SER A 778 10.09 8.13 29.34
N LEU A 779 8.76 8.19 29.47
CA LEU A 779 7.96 9.33 29.05
C LEU A 779 8.22 10.55 29.94
N ASP A 780 8.16 11.74 29.35
CA ASP A 780 8.26 12.98 30.12
C ASP A 780 6.92 13.30 30.83
N SER A 781 6.93 14.33 31.68
CA SER A 781 5.73 14.72 32.44
C SER A 781 4.54 15.10 31.54
N TYR A 782 4.84 15.57 30.34
CA TYR A 782 3.84 15.97 29.35
C TYR A 782 3.18 14.73 28.74
N ASP A 783 3.96 13.77 28.25
CA ASP A 783 3.46 12.54 27.66
C ASP A 783 2.76 11.64 28.69
N ILE A 784 3.18 11.67 29.96
CA ILE A 784 2.44 11.04 31.06
C ILE A 784 1.06 11.69 31.24
N ALA A 785 0.97 13.03 31.16
CA ALA A 785 -0.32 13.71 31.22
C ALA A 785 -1.24 13.30 30.05
N VAL A 786 -0.69 13.10 28.84
CA VAL A 786 -1.45 12.52 27.71
C VAL A 786 -1.97 11.13 28.04
N ALA A 787 -1.12 10.27 28.60
CA ALA A 787 -1.50 8.93 28.99
C ALA A 787 -2.64 8.94 30.02
N GLU A 788 -2.57 9.80 31.03
CA GLU A 788 -3.63 9.96 32.03
C GLU A 788 -4.94 10.43 31.41
N GLN A 789 -4.91 11.41 30.49
CA GLN A 789 -6.10 11.88 29.76
C GLN A 789 -6.76 10.77 28.92
N ILE A 790 -5.95 9.88 28.34
CA ILE A 790 -6.43 8.71 27.59
C ILE A 790 -7.02 7.62 28.51
N GLY A 791 -6.71 7.67 29.82
CA GLY A 791 -7.13 6.69 30.81
C GLY A 791 -6.07 5.64 31.15
N VAL A 792 -4.82 5.87 30.77
CA VAL A 792 -3.65 5.05 31.11
C VAL A 792 -2.95 5.64 32.33
N SER A 793 -3.36 5.19 33.52
CA SER A 793 -2.75 5.61 34.78
C SER A 793 -1.48 4.83 35.12
N GLU A 794 -0.53 5.48 35.80
CA GLU A 794 0.71 4.84 36.29
C GLU A 794 0.43 3.60 37.14
N ARG A 795 -0.63 3.63 37.95
CA ARG A 795 -1.09 2.49 38.75
C ARG A 795 -1.41 1.27 37.88
N MET A 796 -2.04 1.46 36.73
CA MET A 796 -2.36 0.37 35.80
C MET A 796 -1.08 -0.22 35.21
N VAL A 797 -0.12 0.63 34.83
CA VAL A 797 1.16 0.21 34.26
C VAL A 797 1.99 -0.59 35.27
N MET A 798 2.03 -0.15 36.54
CA MET A 798 2.68 -0.89 37.63
C MET A 798 2.03 -2.25 37.91
N LEU A 799 0.69 -2.30 37.93
CA LEU A 799 -0.02 -3.57 38.14
C LEU A 799 0.23 -4.56 37.00
N MET A 800 0.28 -4.08 35.77
CA MET A 800 0.63 -4.87 34.60
C MET A 800 2.04 -5.46 34.71
N ALA A 801 3.03 -4.64 35.07
CA ALA A 801 4.41 -5.10 35.27
C ALA A 801 4.51 -6.16 36.38
N SER A 802 3.60 -6.14 37.36
CA SER A 802 3.50 -7.16 38.41
C SER A 802 2.76 -8.44 38.00
N GLY A 803 2.37 -8.59 36.72
CA GLY A 803 1.65 -9.76 36.21
C GLY A 803 0.18 -9.86 36.63
N ARG A 804 -0.40 -8.79 37.18
CA ARG A 804 -1.80 -8.77 37.64
C ARG A 804 -2.74 -8.30 36.53
N SER A 805 -3.88 -9.00 36.36
CA SER A 805 -4.90 -8.66 35.35
C SER A 805 -5.70 -7.41 35.72
N PHE A 806 -6.04 -6.60 34.72
CA PHE A 806 -6.79 -5.34 34.85
C PHE A 806 -7.96 -5.26 33.84
N GLY A 807 -8.86 -6.25 33.82
CA GLY A 807 -10.20 -6.15 33.22
C GLY A 807 -10.30 -5.56 31.80
N LYS A 808 -11.41 -4.85 31.50
CA LYS A 808 -11.77 -4.30 30.17
C LYS A 808 -10.79 -3.26 29.57
N ASN A 809 -9.73 -2.87 30.29
CA ASN A 809 -8.83 -1.77 29.89
C ASN A 809 -7.65 -2.22 29.00
N GLN A 810 -7.52 -3.51 28.69
CA GLN A 810 -6.46 -4.03 27.83
C GLN A 810 -6.45 -3.42 26.42
N ILE A 811 -7.63 -3.14 25.86
CA ILE A 811 -7.75 -2.57 24.51
C ILE A 811 -7.12 -1.17 24.45
N ILE A 812 -7.41 -0.33 25.45
CA ILE A 812 -6.87 1.04 25.52
C ILE A 812 -5.35 1.00 25.68
N LEU A 813 -4.83 0.10 26.51
CA LEU A 813 -3.39 -0.05 26.74
C LEU A 813 -2.66 -0.55 25.49
N HIS A 814 -3.25 -1.50 24.77
CA HIS A 814 -2.67 -1.99 23.52
C HIS A 814 -2.69 -0.89 22.45
N HIS A 815 -3.80 -0.16 22.32
CA HIS A 815 -3.89 0.97 21.39
C HIS A 815 -2.88 2.07 21.72
N PHE A 816 -2.71 2.39 23.01
CA PHE A 816 -1.70 3.34 23.47
C PHE A 816 -0.27 2.84 23.21
N TYR A 817 -0.01 1.54 23.39
CA TYR A 817 1.28 0.94 23.03
C TYR A 817 1.60 1.07 21.53
N ILE A 818 0.62 0.83 20.65
CA ILE A 818 0.79 1.04 19.20
C ILE A 818 1.01 2.53 18.91
N SER A 819 0.33 3.43 19.63
CA SER A 819 0.53 4.87 19.51
C SER A 819 1.95 5.29 19.92
N LEU A 820 2.55 4.65 20.93
CA LEU A 820 3.94 4.89 21.34
C LEU A 820 4.94 4.41 20.28
N ILE A 821 4.67 3.31 19.59
CA ILE A 821 5.49 2.86 18.44
C ILE A 821 5.51 3.93 17.35
N LEU A 822 4.34 4.50 17.02
CA LEU A 822 4.21 5.60 16.07
C LEU A 822 4.87 6.89 16.57
N TYR A 823 4.78 7.16 17.88
CA TYR A 823 5.41 8.32 18.50
C TYR A 823 6.94 8.24 18.47
N ASP A 824 7.53 7.06 18.63
CA ASP A 824 8.96 6.87 18.44
C ASP A 824 9.39 7.16 16.99
N LEU A 825 8.58 6.77 15.99
CA LEU A 825 8.83 7.12 14.59
C LEU A 825 8.69 8.63 14.37
N TRP A 826 7.65 9.25 14.93
CA TRP A 826 7.42 10.69 14.91
C TRP A 826 8.61 11.46 15.48
N ASN A 827 9.16 10.98 16.60
CA ASN A 827 10.38 11.47 17.24
C ASN A 827 11.66 11.09 16.48
N GLN A 828 11.55 10.94 15.17
CA GLN A 828 12.68 10.88 14.27
C GLN A 828 13.56 9.63 14.43
N ASN A 829 13.09 8.58 15.10
CA ASN A 829 13.79 7.30 15.09
C ASN A 829 13.64 6.59 13.73
N SER A 830 14.58 5.70 13.41
CA SER A 830 14.49 4.92 12.17
C SER A 830 13.53 3.74 12.34
N VAL A 831 12.91 3.30 11.24
CA VAL A 831 12.07 2.08 11.23
C VAL A 831 12.84 0.87 11.77
N TRP A 832 14.15 0.79 11.52
CA TRP A 832 15.03 -0.26 12.05
C TRP A 832 15.15 -0.21 13.57
N TYR A 833 15.43 0.97 14.14
CA TYR A 833 15.52 1.16 15.58
C TYR A 833 14.22 0.78 16.28
N VAL A 834 13.08 1.28 15.76
CA VAL A 834 11.76 1.01 16.33
C VAL A 834 11.41 -0.48 16.22
N ALA A 835 11.67 -1.10 15.08
CA ALA A 835 11.47 -2.54 14.89
C ALA A 835 12.26 -3.37 15.92
N GLN A 836 13.51 -3.00 16.20
CA GLN A 836 14.35 -3.68 17.19
C GLN A 836 13.85 -3.43 18.62
N LYS A 837 13.55 -2.16 18.98
CA LYS A 837 13.08 -1.76 20.31
C LYS A 837 11.80 -2.48 20.71
N TYR A 838 10.84 -2.60 19.79
CA TYR A 838 9.54 -3.23 20.04
C TYR A 838 9.47 -4.70 19.62
N GLN A 839 10.57 -5.27 19.11
CA GLN A 839 10.65 -6.67 18.62
C GLN A 839 9.60 -7.02 17.55
N VAL A 840 9.32 -6.08 16.66
CA VAL A 840 8.35 -6.22 15.55
C VAL A 840 9.09 -6.18 14.22
N HIS A 841 8.64 -6.94 13.22
CA HIS A 841 9.22 -6.86 11.88
C HIS A 841 9.11 -5.44 11.30
N ARG A 842 10.21 -4.91 10.79
CA ARG A 842 10.32 -3.56 10.18
C ARG A 842 9.29 -3.27 9.08
N GLY A 843 8.91 -4.24 8.27
CA GLY A 843 7.84 -4.08 7.28
C GLY A 843 6.46 -3.85 7.92
N VAL A 844 6.19 -4.45 9.09
CA VAL A 844 4.94 -4.19 9.85
C VAL A 844 4.95 -2.77 10.41
N ILE A 845 6.08 -2.29 10.91
CA ILE A 845 6.24 -0.89 11.38
C ILE A 845 6.03 0.11 10.22
N GLN A 846 6.60 -0.15 9.05
CA GLN A 846 6.37 0.69 7.86
C GLN A 846 4.91 0.65 7.41
N ASN A 847 4.27 -0.52 7.43
CA ASN A 847 2.85 -0.64 7.10
C ASN A 847 1.95 0.07 8.12
N LEU A 848 2.28 -0.01 9.42
CA LEU A 848 1.58 0.73 10.46
C LEU A 848 1.63 2.24 10.17
N LEU A 849 2.81 2.77 9.82
CA LEU A 849 2.95 4.19 9.48
C LEU A 849 2.09 4.57 8.25
N ASN A 850 2.12 3.76 7.20
CA ASN A 850 1.34 4.00 5.99
C ASN A 850 -0.17 3.96 6.26
N SER A 851 -0.64 2.95 7.01
CA SER A 851 -2.05 2.81 7.39
C SER A 851 -2.51 3.93 8.32
N THR A 852 -1.67 4.35 9.26
CA THR A 852 -1.95 5.50 10.14
C THR A 852 -2.06 6.78 9.33
N SER A 853 -1.19 6.98 8.33
CA SER A 853 -1.23 8.16 7.46
C SER A 853 -2.49 8.19 6.58
N ALA A 854 -2.93 7.02 6.09
CA ALA A 854 -4.18 6.89 5.37
C ALA A 854 -5.38 7.18 6.29
N LEU A 855 -5.42 6.60 7.49
CA LEU A 855 -6.47 6.85 8.48
C LEU A 855 -6.51 8.32 8.92
N ALA A 856 -5.36 8.95 9.12
CA ALA A 856 -5.25 10.36 9.45
C ALA A 856 -5.78 11.25 8.32
N SER A 857 -5.54 10.87 7.06
CA SER A 857 -6.10 11.56 5.88
C SER A 857 -7.62 11.45 5.84
N THR A 858 -8.15 10.24 6.05
CA THR A 858 -9.59 9.97 6.16
C THR A 858 -10.23 10.76 7.30
N LEU A 859 -9.60 10.78 8.49
CA LEU A 859 -10.08 11.53 9.64
C LEU A 859 -10.04 13.04 9.39
N SER A 860 -8.99 13.54 8.73
CA SER A 860 -8.88 14.94 8.32
C SER A 860 -10.04 15.34 7.40
N ASN A 861 -10.35 14.54 6.39
CA ASN A 861 -11.47 14.79 5.48
C ASN A 861 -12.82 14.71 6.19
N PHE A 862 -12.98 13.75 7.11
CA PHE A 862 -14.18 13.62 7.94
C PHE A 862 -14.42 14.86 8.79
N CYS A 863 -13.38 15.40 9.42
CA CYS A 863 -13.49 16.59 10.27
C CYS A 863 -13.86 17.87 9.49
N GLN A 864 -13.53 17.98 8.19
CA GLN A 864 -13.76 19.20 7.39
C GLN A 864 -15.25 19.61 7.29
N GLU A 865 -16.17 18.65 7.32
CA GLU A 865 -17.61 18.91 7.19
C GLU A 865 -18.30 19.23 8.54
N LEU A 866 -17.62 18.97 9.67
CA LEU A 866 -18.19 19.05 11.01
C LEU A 866 -17.61 20.24 11.79
N LYS A 867 -18.42 21.29 11.93
CA LYS A 867 -18.01 22.57 12.58
C LYS A 867 -17.55 22.41 14.03
N GLU A 868 -18.08 21.43 14.76
CA GLU A 868 -17.69 21.13 16.14
C GLU A 868 -16.23 20.67 16.27
N PHE A 869 -15.66 20.10 15.19
CA PHE A 869 -14.28 19.64 15.14
C PHE A 869 -13.32 20.66 14.52
N TRP A 870 -13.63 21.96 14.59
CA TRP A 870 -12.80 23.04 14.02
C TRP A 870 -11.31 22.98 14.45
N ALA A 871 -11.03 22.54 15.69
CA ALA A 871 -9.66 22.37 16.17
C ALA A 871 -8.90 21.35 15.32
N TYR A 872 -9.52 20.20 15.04
CA TYR A 872 -8.94 19.17 14.18
C TYR A 872 -8.88 19.58 12.71
N GLN A 873 -9.81 20.40 12.23
CA GLN A 873 -9.76 20.95 10.86
C GLN A 873 -8.49 21.78 10.61
N GLN A 874 -7.97 22.45 11.64
CA GLN A 874 -6.72 23.21 11.54
C GLN A 874 -5.48 22.36 11.83
N LEU A 875 -5.56 21.42 12.78
CA LEU A 875 -4.41 20.63 13.23
C LEU A 875 -4.08 19.45 12.30
N LEU A 876 -5.09 18.72 11.83
CA LEU A 876 -4.87 17.47 11.09
C LEU A 876 -4.23 17.64 9.71
N PRO A 877 -4.56 18.63 8.86
CA PRO A 877 -4.05 18.68 7.49
C PRO A 877 -2.52 18.71 7.39
N ASP A 878 -1.85 19.53 8.22
CA ASP A 878 -0.39 19.59 8.24
C ASP A 878 0.23 18.45 9.06
N PHE A 879 -0.45 17.99 10.11
CA PHE A 879 -0.04 16.79 10.86
C PHE A 879 0.01 15.55 9.96
N VAL A 880 -0.99 15.34 9.09
CA VAL A 880 -1.06 14.23 8.13
C VAL A 880 0.15 14.25 7.19
N LYS A 881 0.53 15.42 6.67
CA LYS A 881 1.70 15.57 5.79
C LYS A 881 2.99 15.22 6.52
N GLN A 882 3.14 15.64 7.78
CA GLN A 882 4.32 15.30 8.60
C GLN A 882 4.36 13.81 8.93
N LEU A 883 3.21 13.23 9.34
CA LEU A 883 3.09 11.84 9.72
C LEU A 883 3.44 10.90 8.57
N SER A 884 3.03 11.25 7.35
CA SER A 884 3.32 10.50 6.12
C SER A 884 4.80 10.18 5.92
N TYR A 885 5.68 11.04 6.41
CA TYR A 885 7.12 10.92 6.22
C TYR A 885 7.92 10.83 7.54
N CYS A 886 7.30 11.12 8.69
CA CYS A 886 7.94 11.32 9.99
C CYS A 886 9.19 12.22 9.90
N VAL A 887 9.06 13.33 9.18
CA VAL A 887 10.10 14.35 9.03
C VAL A 887 9.59 15.74 9.39
N THR A 888 10.52 16.66 9.62
CA THR A 888 10.21 18.08 9.74
C THR A 888 9.61 18.62 8.44
N MET A 889 8.68 19.58 8.54
CA MET A 889 7.98 20.19 7.40
C MET A 889 8.92 20.68 6.30
N GLU A 890 10.09 21.19 6.69
CA GLU A 890 11.11 21.73 5.79
C GLU A 890 11.67 20.68 4.81
N LEU A 891 11.63 19.39 5.17
CA LEU A 891 12.17 18.30 4.34
C LEU A 891 11.14 17.71 3.39
N ILE A 892 9.84 17.96 3.61
CA ILE A 892 8.75 17.37 2.80
C ILE A 892 8.90 17.69 1.31
N PRO A 893 9.14 18.96 0.89
CA PRO A 893 9.29 19.27 -0.53
C PRO A 893 10.46 18.53 -1.18
N LEU A 894 11.54 18.27 -0.43
CA LEU A 894 12.71 17.56 -0.94
C LEU A 894 12.41 16.07 -1.12
N MET A 895 11.55 15.49 -0.27
CA MET A 895 11.13 14.10 -0.34
C MET A 895 10.18 13.80 -1.50
N GLU A 896 9.63 14.82 -2.17
CA GLU A 896 8.90 14.66 -3.45
C GLU A 896 9.85 14.19 -4.57
N LEU A 897 11.16 14.42 -4.44
CA LEU A 897 12.13 14.08 -5.46
C LEU A 897 12.45 12.57 -5.49
N PRO A 898 12.59 11.98 -6.69
CA PRO A 898 13.02 10.61 -6.81
C PRO A 898 14.41 10.43 -6.20
N ALA A 899 14.62 9.30 -5.54
CA ALA A 899 15.86 8.96 -4.82
C ALA A 899 16.22 9.88 -3.64
N VAL A 900 15.32 10.78 -3.21
CA VAL A 900 15.50 11.60 -2.01
C VAL A 900 14.64 11.07 -0.87
N LYS A 901 15.27 10.34 0.04
CA LYS A 901 14.66 9.89 1.30
C LYS A 901 15.03 10.80 2.45
N ARG A 902 14.51 10.53 3.65
CA ARG A 902 14.79 11.28 4.87
C ARG A 902 16.28 11.60 5.08
N GLY A 903 17.16 10.61 4.97
CA GLY A 903 18.62 10.82 5.13
C GLY A 903 19.19 11.76 4.06
N ARG A 904 18.83 11.54 2.79
CA ARG A 904 19.27 12.39 1.67
C ARG A 904 18.68 13.78 1.72
N ALA A 905 17.42 13.93 2.10
CA ALA A 905 16.74 15.21 2.29
C ALA A 905 17.46 16.03 3.37
N LYS A 906 17.84 15.42 4.49
CA LYS A 906 18.67 16.07 5.51
C LYS A 906 20.03 16.52 4.96
N GLN A 907 20.72 15.66 4.21
CA GLN A 907 22.01 16.03 3.60
C GLN A 907 21.88 17.20 2.61
N LEU A 908 20.85 17.18 1.75
CA LEU A 908 20.54 18.26 0.81
C LEU A 908 20.26 19.57 1.54
N TYR A 909 19.43 19.52 2.58
CA TYR A 909 19.07 20.67 3.39
C TYR A 909 20.28 21.28 4.10
N ILE A 910 21.13 20.45 4.71
CA ILE A 910 22.39 20.86 5.36
C ILE A 910 23.36 21.46 4.34
N ALA A 911 23.42 20.93 3.12
CA ALA A 911 24.23 21.44 2.03
C ALA A 911 23.69 22.76 1.41
N GLY A 912 22.58 23.30 1.94
CA GLY A 912 21.98 24.57 1.51
C GLY A 912 20.89 24.44 0.44
N PHE A 913 20.57 23.24 -0.01
CA PHE A 913 19.49 22.98 -0.98
C PHE A 913 18.17 22.76 -0.23
N LYS A 914 17.53 23.85 0.20
CA LYS A 914 16.35 23.81 1.06
C LYS A 914 15.04 23.64 0.30
N THR A 915 14.99 24.10 -0.94
CA THR A 915 13.79 24.06 -1.77
C THR A 915 14.02 23.32 -3.08
N LEU A 916 12.92 22.89 -3.73
CA LEU A 916 12.97 22.34 -5.09
C LEU A 916 13.61 23.34 -6.07
N SER A 917 13.45 24.65 -5.84
CA SER A 917 14.02 25.70 -6.69
C SER A 917 15.54 25.74 -6.60
N ASP A 918 16.09 25.57 -5.40
CA ASP A 918 17.54 25.55 -5.17
C ASP A 918 18.19 24.37 -5.91
N ILE A 919 17.52 23.21 -5.90
CA ILE A 919 17.96 22.01 -6.63
C ILE A 919 17.81 22.19 -8.14
N ALA A 920 16.71 22.77 -8.61
CA ALA A 920 16.50 22.96 -10.05
C ALA A 920 17.48 23.98 -10.66
N LYS A 921 17.94 24.97 -9.89
CA LYS A 921 18.94 25.95 -10.31
C LYS A 921 20.36 25.39 -10.31
N SER A 922 20.66 24.38 -9.50
CA SER A 922 22.00 23.83 -9.36
C SER A 922 22.38 22.92 -10.53
N SER A 923 23.70 22.70 -10.68
CA SER A 923 24.21 21.70 -11.62
C SER A 923 24.32 20.32 -10.95
N PRO A 924 24.16 19.20 -11.69
CA PRO A 924 24.36 17.86 -11.12
C PRO A 924 25.76 17.66 -10.52
N ARG A 925 26.78 18.37 -11.03
CA ARG A 925 28.15 18.33 -10.49
C ARG A 925 28.21 19.01 -9.12
N GLU A 926 27.70 20.23 -9.03
CA GLU A 926 27.64 20.98 -7.77
C GLU A 926 26.89 20.21 -6.69
N LEU A 927 25.77 19.58 -7.05
CA LEU A 927 24.99 18.77 -6.13
C LEU A 927 25.80 17.54 -5.65
N ALA A 928 26.50 16.85 -6.55
CA ALA A 928 27.32 15.69 -6.21
C ALA A 928 28.56 16.05 -5.36
N GLU A 929 29.12 17.25 -5.53
CA GLU A 929 30.27 17.74 -4.76
C GLU A 929 29.87 18.18 -3.35
N LYS A 930 28.76 18.91 -3.20
CA LYS A 930 28.31 19.43 -1.90
C LYS A 930 27.61 18.39 -1.03
N VAL A 931 27.07 17.33 -1.60
CA VAL A 931 26.32 16.30 -0.88
C VAL A 931 27.18 15.05 -0.72
N ILE A 932 27.46 14.69 0.53
CA ILE A 932 28.30 13.54 0.89
C ILE A 932 27.73 12.25 0.28
N HIS A 933 28.60 11.47 -0.37
CA HIS A 933 28.27 10.19 -1.01
C HIS A 933 27.05 10.28 -1.96
N LEU A 934 26.97 11.31 -2.80
CA LEU A 934 25.97 11.41 -3.86
C LEU A 934 26.59 11.06 -5.22
N PRO A 935 26.24 9.90 -5.82
CA PRO A 935 26.69 9.56 -7.17
C PRO A 935 26.18 10.58 -8.20
N TYR A 936 27.01 10.94 -9.18
CA TYR A 936 26.66 11.88 -10.24
C TYR A 936 25.37 11.50 -10.98
N LYS A 937 25.15 10.20 -11.22
CA LYS A 937 23.94 9.69 -11.86
C LYS A 937 22.69 10.04 -11.05
N THR A 938 22.73 9.83 -9.73
CA THR A 938 21.63 10.17 -8.82
C THR A 938 21.45 11.69 -8.73
N ALA A 939 22.54 12.46 -8.65
CA ALA A 939 22.47 13.91 -8.68
C ALA A 939 21.76 14.43 -9.95
N ASN A 940 22.07 13.84 -11.10
CA ASN A 940 21.43 14.21 -12.37
C ASN A 940 19.93 13.89 -12.37
N GLN A 941 19.53 12.73 -11.82
CA GLN A 941 18.13 12.36 -11.65
C GLN A 941 17.38 13.35 -10.75
N ILE A 942 17.97 13.70 -9.59
CA ILE A 942 17.39 14.63 -8.62
C ILE A 942 17.19 16.02 -9.25
N VAL A 943 18.22 16.58 -9.91
CA VAL A 943 18.13 17.89 -10.57
C VAL A 943 17.10 17.88 -11.70
N SER A 944 17.09 16.82 -12.53
CA SER A 944 16.15 16.70 -13.65
C SER A 944 14.70 16.62 -13.16
N ALA A 945 14.45 15.84 -12.11
CA ALA A 945 13.13 15.74 -11.50
C ALA A 945 12.67 17.05 -10.85
N ALA A 946 13.57 17.76 -10.16
CA ALA A 946 13.25 19.07 -9.58
C ALA A 946 12.84 20.08 -10.66
N LYS A 947 13.56 20.11 -11.78
CA LYS A 947 13.22 20.95 -12.94
C LYS A 947 11.85 20.58 -13.51
N MET A 948 11.58 19.29 -13.69
CA MET A 948 10.31 18.79 -14.21
C MET A 948 9.12 19.18 -13.32
N ILE A 949 9.22 18.95 -12.00
CA ILE A 949 8.17 19.29 -11.03
C ILE A 949 7.90 20.81 -11.04
N ILE A 950 8.95 21.64 -11.13
CA ILE A 950 8.80 23.09 -11.18
C ILE A 950 8.17 23.54 -12.50
N MET A 951 8.60 22.97 -13.63
CA MET A 951 8.01 23.26 -14.94
C MET A 951 6.52 22.89 -14.95
N GLU A 952 6.15 21.74 -14.41
CA GLU A 952 4.74 21.32 -14.31
C GLU A 952 3.93 22.25 -13.39
N LYS A 953 4.47 22.65 -12.23
CA LYS A 953 3.81 23.63 -11.35
C LYS A 953 3.64 24.99 -12.05
N ALA A 954 4.61 25.42 -12.86
CA ALA A 954 4.53 26.66 -13.62
C ALA A 954 3.51 26.57 -14.77
N GLU A 955 3.48 25.47 -15.50
CA GLU A 955 2.48 25.19 -16.55
C GLU A 955 1.07 25.18 -15.94
N ALA A 956 0.87 24.52 -14.80
CA ALA A 956 -0.41 24.47 -14.11
C ALA A 956 -0.91 25.86 -13.66
N LEU A 957 -0.03 26.66 -13.06
CA LEU A 957 -0.37 28.05 -12.69
C LEU A 957 -0.72 28.90 -13.92
N HIS A 958 -0.06 28.66 -15.04
CA HIS A 958 -0.37 29.36 -16.29
C HIS A 958 -1.73 28.96 -16.84
N GLU A 959 -2.06 27.67 -16.86
CA GLU A 959 -3.38 27.17 -17.28
C GLU A 959 -4.51 27.66 -16.35
N GLU A 960 -4.27 27.70 -15.03
CA GLU A 960 -5.22 28.26 -14.06
C GLU A 960 -5.44 29.76 -14.28
N ALA A 961 -4.38 30.51 -14.57
CA ALA A 961 -4.49 31.92 -14.93
C ALA A 961 -5.26 32.13 -16.24
N GLU A 962 -5.04 31.30 -17.26
CA GLU A 962 -5.80 31.31 -18.52
C GLU A 962 -7.30 31.02 -18.27
N LEU A 963 -7.62 30.01 -17.44
CA LEU A 963 -8.99 29.67 -17.06
C LEU A 963 -9.70 30.82 -16.36
N LEU A 964 -9.04 31.44 -15.38
CA LEU A 964 -9.59 32.60 -14.68
C LEU A 964 -9.82 33.77 -15.65
N MET A 965 -8.88 34.05 -16.55
CA MET A 965 -9.05 35.10 -17.57
C MET A 965 -10.27 34.86 -18.46
N GLU A 966 -10.52 33.62 -18.89
CA GLU A 966 -11.72 33.28 -19.66
C GLU A 966 -13.02 33.40 -18.86
N GLU A 967 -13.02 33.03 -17.57
CA GLU A 967 -14.17 33.28 -16.70
C GLU A 967 -14.44 34.78 -16.54
N PHE A 968 -13.38 35.58 -16.39
CA PHE A 968 -13.49 37.03 -16.39
C PHE A 968 -14.07 37.55 -17.72
N ASP A 969 -13.59 37.07 -18.88
CA ASP A 969 -14.11 37.48 -20.19
C ASP A 969 -15.56 37.04 -20.43
N LYS A 970 -15.95 35.84 -19.97
CA LYS A 970 -17.35 35.37 -20.01
C LYS A 970 -18.26 36.21 -19.12
N ASN A 971 -17.81 36.54 -17.91
CA ASN A 971 -18.57 37.39 -17.00
C ASN A 971 -18.67 38.83 -17.54
N PHE A 972 -17.61 39.34 -18.16
CA PHE A 972 -17.59 40.67 -18.77
C PHE A 972 -18.46 40.77 -20.03
N SER A 973 -18.48 39.71 -20.85
CA SER A 973 -19.39 39.61 -22.00
C SER A 973 -20.86 39.46 -21.59
N MET A 974 -21.17 38.76 -20.49
CA MET A 974 -22.53 38.73 -19.93
C MET A 974 -22.96 40.09 -19.36
N LEU A 975 -22.04 40.82 -18.73
CA LEU A 975 -22.29 42.19 -18.25
C LEU A 975 -22.52 43.16 -19.43
N ASN A 976 -21.72 43.10 -20.49
CA ASN A 976 -21.94 43.91 -21.69
C ASN A 976 -23.20 43.49 -22.48
N GLY A 977 -23.57 42.21 -22.45
CA GLY A 977 -24.82 41.71 -23.03
C GLY A 977 -26.06 42.21 -22.29
N THR A 978 -25.97 42.43 -20.97
CA THR A 978 -27.06 43.03 -20.17
C THR A 978 -27.12 44.56 -20.30
N PHE A 979 -25.98 45.23 -20.56
CA PHE A 979 -25.96 46.67 -20.87
C PHE A 979 -26.44 47.02 -22.29
N ASN A 980 -26.37 46.10 -23.25
CA ASN A 980 -26.89 46.35 -24.62
C ASN A 980 -28.39 46.08 -24.79
N VAL A 981 -29.08 45.52 -23.79
CA VAL A 981 -30.55 45.34 -23.81
C VAL A 981 -31.27 46.53 -23.16
N SER A 982 -30.58 47.36 -22.38
CA SER A 982 -31.17 48.53 -21.69
C SER A 982 -30.96 49.88 -22.41
N VAL A 983 -30.38 49.88 -23.62
CA VAL A 983 -30.20 51.10 -24.45
C VAL A 983 -31.17 51.16 -25.65
N HIS A 984 -32.07 50.17 -25.78
CA HIS A 984 -33.15 50.15 -26.78
C HIS A 984 -34.56 49.86 -26.20
N SER A 985 -34.85 50.40 -25.02
CA SER A 985 -36.23 50.54 -24.50
C SER A 985 -36.52 51.96 -24.07
#